data_AF-A0A9P3KGY3-F1
#
_entry.id   AF-A0A9P3KGY3-F1
#
_cell.length_a   1.000
_cell.length_b   1.000
_cell.length_c   1.000
_cell.angle_alpha   90.00
_cell.angle_beta   90.00
_cell.angle_gamma   90.00
#
_symmetry.space_group_name_H-M   'P 1'
#
loop_
_entity.id
_entity.type
_entity.pdbx_description
1 polymer ?
#
loop_
_entity_poly.entity_id
_entity_poly.type
_entity_poly.pdbx_seq_one_letter_code
_entity_poly.pdbx_strand_id
1 'polypeptide(L)'
;MAVLDPVLTSADDVGTAQVAVLLGTEAALLRVDGETVQRVGAPEMATAVQCMAVSASGKLLACFTADGQLHVLLTSDLTRRISHYDTQLVLPPDDMAWCGEDAVLLSWQDPPALMLVGPGDAIKYSLGVEDEEDEEEEEEEGDEGDVKPFGSAAIRSAPAPASALHAESAQGRLILIPECDGVRLLSSSHSDFISRVPEPTVSAFALASTAPPALLLEAFDLFERRSAKADEHVRAMGVGVMGAAVHACMDAAAHEVDLDGQKRLLSAAAFGRAFCRKFPRDRMMSLCKDLRVLNAVRRAEEDGLTNGMRAMEMAGMPLTYSQYKELSPARLIARLCSSHHHLLALRVATFLSLRTESVLEHWAISKILSASQTPDEVLYDTIIKQVDTDKRGSLAVSFAAIATVAFHTGRHELATRLLEREVHTGRQVRLLLEMGAFEAALWKAEAGPDADFVFQVLFQLLDKAPEEQVFEMLKSHPTARSLFISYCKKSDIPLLMRFYERCSMHQCVAEQIVQQAAQEAGSVWPQERVRELEAAAELFTRTRDNGFQAKAVEDSVKLLRIQQQLEAAGTVQLPPPTATATGVGEGSQGGGEGEEGRSVVGASVNETIAACLAAGNNRDAQKLKSDFKVPERRYYWLRLQSLARSRDWEGLDKLSKERRPLVGLRAFVEACVEQGALLEAAKYVGRIGDAADREELSRRFNLPDMSSEAAAAAAAARGEGAILGTLRSFAAAGSAAGAAAVAANPAASSFFGFGSLSFTGRGEG
;
A
#
# COMPACT_ATOMS: atom_id res chain seq x y z
N MET A 1 1.72 -37.75 -36.18
CA MET A 1 1.87 -36.35 -35.69
C MET A 1 0.87 -36.17 -34.54
N ALA A 2 1.23 -35.55 -33.41
CA ALA A 2 0.32 -35.37 -32.27
C ALA A 2 -0.28 -33.96 -32.29
N VAL A 3 -1.61 -33.87 -32.20
CA VAL A 3 -2.33 -32.60 -32.09
C VAL A 3 -2.47 -32.27 -30.63
N LEU A 4 -1.93 -31.12 -30.23
CA LEU A 4 -1.95 -30.61 -28.86
C LEU A 4 -2.82 -29.35 -28.84
N ASP A 5 -3.88 -29.36 -28.04
CA ASP A 5 -4.70 -28.18 -27.74
C ASP A 5 -4.43 -27.79 -26.27
N PRO A 6 -4.32 -26.49 -25.90
CA PRO A 6 -3.91 -26.14 -24.55
C PRO A 6 -4.98 -26.49 -23.51
N VAL A 7 -4.46 -26.91 -22.34
CA VAL A 7 -5.07 -27.10 -21.01
C VAL A 7 -6.60 -26.89 -20.92
N LEU A 8 -7.33 -27.99 -20.73
CA LEU A 8 -8.66 -27.95 -20.12
C LEU A 8 -8.49 -27.96 -18.59
N THR A 9 -8.95 -26.92 -17.91
CA THR A 9 -9.14 -26.95 -16.45
C THR A 9 -10.56 -27.41 -16.13
N SER A 10 -10.72 -28.68 -15.77
CA SER A 10 -11.95 -29.17 -15.14
C SER A 10 -11.87 -28.92 -13.64
N ALA A 11 -12.81 -28.15 -13.08
CA ALA A 11 -13.01 -28.11 -11.64
C ALA A 11 -13.88 -29.32 -11.26
N ASP A 12 -13.29 -30.32 -10.61
CA ASP A 12 -14.09 -31.34 -9.93
C ASP A 12 -14.88 -30.67 -8.79
N ASP A 13 -16.07 -31.20 -8.47
CA ASP A 13 -16.95 -30.73 -7.36
C ASP A 13 -16.26 -30.71 -5.98
N VAL A 14 -15.01 -31.18 -5.91
CA VAL A 14 -14.12 -31.19 -4.73
C VAL A 14 -12.91 -30.28 -4.96
N GLY A 15 -13.12 -29.00 -5.28
CA GLY A 15 -12.23 -27.86 -5.00
C GLY A 15 -10.76 -27.91 -5.45
N THR A 16 -10.32 -28.93 -6.20
CA THR A 16 -8.95 -29.09 -6.69
C THR A 16 -9.00 -29.07 -8.21
N ALA A 17 -8.56 -27.97 -8.81
CA ALA A 17 -8.46 -27.85 -10.26
C ALA A 17 -7.29 -28.71 -10.73
N GLN A 18 -7.56 -29.92 -11.21
CA GLN A 18 -6.56 -30.72 -11.93
C GLN A 18 -6.49 -30.26 -13.38
N VAL A 19 -5.28 -29.93 -13.83
CA VAL A 19 -4.99 -29.58 -15.22
C VAL A 19 -4.83 -30.87 -16.03
N ALA A 20 -5.63 -31.03 -17.08
CA ALA A 20 -5.51 -32.12 -18.04
C ALA A 20 -5.27 -31.58 -19.45
N VAL A 21 -4.48 -32.31 -20.24
CA VAL A 21 -4.17 -32.01 -21.63
C VAL A 21 -4.84 -33.06 -22.52
N LEU A 22 -5.50 -32.62 -23.59
CA LEU A 22 -6.02 -33.51 -24.62
C LEU A 22 -5.01 -33.65 -25.75
N LEU A 23 -4.76 -34.89 -26.15
CA LEU A 23 -3.78 -35.22 -27.16
C LEU A 23 -4.43 -36.10 -28.23
N GLY A 24 -4.57 -35.55 -29.43
CA GLY A 24 -4.99 -36.29 -30.61
C GLY A 24 -3.81 -37.10 -31.16
N THR A 25 -3.94 -38.43 -31.18
CA THR A 25 -2.96 -39.34 -31.79
C THR A 25 -3.50 -39.97 -33.07
N GLU A 26 -2.64 -40.70 -33.77
CA GLU A 26 -3.01 -41.45 -34.98
C GLU A 26 -4.07 -42.54 -34.75
N ALA A 27 -4.30 -42.95 -33.49
CA ALA A 27 -5.22 -44.04 -33.14
C ALA A 27 -6.32 -43.64 -32.16
N ALA A 28 -6.20 -42.51 -31.44
CA ALA A 28 -7.11 -42.14 -30.37
C ALA A 28 -6.97 -40.68 -29.90
N LEU A 29 -8.03 -40.17 -29.26
CA LEU A 29 -7.94 -39.04 -28.36
C LEU A 29 -7.47 -39.51 -26.98
N LEU A 30 -6.49 -38.84 -26.38
CA LEU A 30 -5.96 -39.17 -25.07
C LEU A 30 -6.17 -37.99 -24.11
N ARG A 31 -6.56 -38.27 -22.87
CA ARG A 31 -6.55 -37.33 -21.75
C ARG A 31 -5.32 -37.64 -20.90
N VAL A 32 -4.44 -36.66 -20.78
CA VAL A 32 -3.20 -36.74 -20.00
C VAL A 32 -3.31 -35.80 -18.82
N ASP A 33 -3.29 -36.34 -17.61
CA ASP A 33 -3.15 -35.56 -16.37
C ASP A 33 -1.79 -35.85 -15.71
N GLY A 34 -1.54 -35.26 -14.54
CA GLY A 34 -0.25 -35.39 -13.85
C GLY A 34 0.11 -36.83 -13.41
N GLU A 35 -0.86 -37.75 -13.39
CA GLU A 35 -0.70 -39.10 -12.84
C GLU A 35 -1.08 -40.21 -13.84
N THR A 36 -1.91 -39.92 -14.83
CA THR A 36 -2.55 -40.91 -15.70
C THR A 36 -2.66 -40.45 -17.16
N VAL A 37 -2.62 -41.43 -18.06
CA VAL A 37 -2.95 -41.26 -19.48
C VAL A 37 -4.16 -42.16 -19.77
N GLN A 38 -5.28 -41.56 -20.11
CA GLN A 38 -6.53 -42.26 -20.38
C GLN A 38 -6.91 -42.11 -21.85
N ARG A 39 -7.26 -43.22 -22.50
CA ARG A 39 -7.86 -43.18 -23.83
C ARG A 39 -9.30 -42.69 -23.70
N VAL A 40 -9.62 -41.62 -24.39
CA VAL A 40 -10.93 -40.97 -24.42
C VAL A 40 -11.37 -40.81 -25.88
N GLY A 41 -12.57 -40.34 -26.14
CA GLY A 41 -13.14 -40.27 -27.48
C GLY A 41 -14.28 -41.25 -27.69
N ALA A 42 -15.24 -40.84 -28.51
CA ALA A 42 -16.37 -41.69 -28.86
C ALA A 42 -15.90 -42.92 -29.65
N PRO A 43 -16.50 -44.11 -29.45
CA PRO A 43 -16.09 -45.35 -30.13
C PRO A 43 -16.14 -45.24 -31.67
N GLU A 44 -16.93 -44.31 -32.21
CA GLU A 44 -17.03 -44.03 -33.63
C GLU A 44 -15.85 -43.23 -34.19
N MET A 45 -15.00 -42.62 -33.35
CA MET A 45 -13.79 -41.92 -33.76
C MET A 45 -12.62 -42.92 -33.92
N ALA A 46 -12.71 -43.73 -34.97
CA ALA A 46 -11.76 -44.82 -35.23
C ALA A 46 -10.47 -44.37 -35.94
N THR A 47 -10.39 -43.11 -36.37
CA THR A 47 -9.34 -42.54 -37.21
C THR A 47 -8.54 -41.47 -36.46
N ALA A 48 -7.37 -41.11 -37.02
CA ALA A 48 -6.47 -40.13 -36.43
C ALA A 48 -7.15 -38.76 -36.29
N VAL A 49 -7.09 -38.16 -35.09
CA VAL A 49 -7.53 -36.78 -34.88
C VAL A 49 -6.44 -35.83 -35.41
N GLN A 50 -6.79 -35.00 -36.39
CA GLN A 50 -5.87 -34.10 -37.09
C GLN A 50 -5.96 -32.64 -36.64
N CYS A 51 -7.15 -32.18 -36.20
CA CYS A 51 -7.33 -30.86 -35.60
C CYS A 51 -8.34 -30.95 -34.44
N MET A 52 -8.16 -30.12 -33.42
CA MET A 52 -9.08 -30.00 -32.29
C MET A 52 -9.33 -28.53 -31.97
N ALA A 53 -10.53 -28.20 -31.48
CA ALA A 53 -10.84 -26.89 -30.94
C ALA A 53 -11.89 -27.02 -29.83
N VAL A 54 -11.69 -26.31 -28.73
CA VAL A 54 -12.64 -26.25 -27.60
C VAL A 54 -13.58 -25.05 -27.75
N SER A 55 -14.87 -25.20 -27.41
CA SER A 55 -15.83 -24.08 -27.45
C SER A 55 -15.55 -23.04 -26.37
N ALA A 56 -16.04 -21.81 -26.54
CA ALA A 56 -15.74 -20.70 -25.62
C ALA A 56 -16.17 -20.99 -24.17
N SER A 57 -17.27 -21.74 -23.97
CA SER A 57 -17.75 -22.18 -22.66
C SER A 57 -16.95 -23.34 -22.06
N GLY A 58 -16.06 -23.96 -22.84
CA GLY A 58 -15.30 -25.13 -22.46
C GLY A 58 -16.14 -26.41 -22.36
N LYS A 59 -17.40 -26.40 -22.83
CA LYS A 59 -18.34 -27.54 -22.71
C LYS A 59 -18.27 -28.50 -23.88
N LEU A 60 -17.83 -28.04 -25.03
CA LEU A 60 -17.80 -28.80 -26.28
C LEU A 60 -16.38 -28.87 -26.82
N LEU A 61 -16.05 -30.02 -27.41
CA LEU A 61 -14.80 -30.25 -28.12
C LEU A 61 -15.11 -30.67 -29.55
N ALA A 62 -14.60 -29.89 -30.52
CA ALA A 62 -14.61 -30.23 -31.93
C ALA A 62 -13.34 -31.01 -32.25
N CYS A 63 -13.47 -32.14 -32.97
CA CYS A 63 -12.37 -32.97 -33.42
C CYS A 63 -12.54 -33.27 -34.91
N PHE A 64 -11.61 -32.80 -35.73
CA PHE A 64 -11.52 -33.18 -37.13
C PHE A 64 -10.63 -34.41 -37.27
N THR A 65 -11.09 -35.39 -38.04
CA THR A 65 -10.46 -36.70 -38.16
C THR A 65 -9.99 -37.00 -39.59
N ALA A 66 -9.04 -37.92 -39.72
CA ALA A 66 -8.33 -38.20 -40.97
C ALA A 66 -9.18 -38.83 -42.09
N ASP A 67 -10.43 -39.20 -41.82
CA ASP A 67 -11.43 -39.61 -42.82
C ASP A 67 -12.36 -38.47 -43.24
N GLY A 68 -12.05 -37.23 -42.86
CA GLY A 68 -12.82 -36.04 -43.23
C GLY A 68 -14.05 -35.80 -42.36
N GLN A 69 -14.17 -36.47 -41.21
CA GLN A 69 -15.30 -36.30 -40.30
C GLN A 69 -14.97 -35.23 -39.25
N LEU A 70 -15.91 -34.32 -39.03
CA LEU A 70 -15.93 -33.45 -37.86
C LEU A 70 -16.82 -34.08 -36.80
N HIS A 71 -16.29 -34.32 -35.61
CA HIS A 71 -17.02 -34.81 -34.45
C HIS A 71 -17.08 -33.74 -33.36
N VAL A 72 -18.24 -33.59 -32.73
CA VAL A 72 -18.41 -32.75 -31.54
C VAL A 72 -18.69 -33.63 -30.32
N LEU A 73 -17.88 -33.47 -29.29
CA LEU A 73 -17.96 -34.23 -28.03
C LEU A 73 -18.32 -33.31 -26.86
N LEU A 74 -18.92 -33.86 -25.80
CA LEU A 74 -19.03 -33.18 -24.51
C LEU A 74 -17.69 -33.24 -23.79
N THR A 75 -17.19 -32.12 -23.26
CA THR A 75 -15.94 -32.11 -22.50
C THR A 75 -16.07 -32.78 -21.13
N SER A 76 -17.27 -32.77 -20.54
CA SER A 76 -17.59 -33.49 -19.30
C SER A 76 -17.59 -35.01 -19.48
N ASP A 77 -17.86 -35.48 -20.68
CA ASP A 77 -17.84 -36.89 -21.07
C ASP A 77 -17.34 -37.02 -22.50
N LEU A 78 -16.01 -37.12 -22.62
CA LEU A 78 -15.30 -37.23 -23.90
C LEU A 78 -15.61 -38.53 -24.66
N THR A 79 -16.43 -39.43 -24.11
CA THR A 79 -16.91 -40.62 -24.82
C THR A 79 -18.24 -40.37 -25.52
N ARG A 80 -18.96 -39.30 -25.15
CA ARG A 80 -20.27 -38.97 -25.70
C ARG A 80 -20.16 -37.99 -26.87
N ARG A 81 -20.47 -38.50 -28.06
CA ARG A 81 -20.63 -37.71 -29.28
C ARG A 81 -21.98 -37.00 -29.31
N ILE A 82 -21.96 -35.70 -29.55
CA ILE A 82 -23.15 -34.85 -29.68
C ILE A 82 -23.60 -34.78 -31.14
N SER A 83 -22.66 -34.51 -32.03
CA SER A 83 -22.91 -34.42 -33.47
C SER A 83 -21.70 -34.92 -34.27
N HIS A 84 -21.95 -35.24 -35.52
CA HIS A 84 -20.91 -35.50 -36.51
C HIS A 84 -21.35 -34.95 -37.87
N TYR A 85 -20.37 -34.62 -38.70
CA TYR A 85 -20.60 -34.14 -40.06
C TYR A 85 -19.46 -34.59 -40.98
N ASP A 86 -19.82 -35.06 -42.17
CA ASP A 86 -18.87 -35.43 -43.22
C ASP A 86 -18.56 -34.20 -44.09
N THR A 87 -17.33 -33.68 -43.98
CA THR A 87 -16.93 -32.48 -44.76
C THR A 87 -16.70 -32.80 -46.24
N GLN A 88 -16.60 -34.07 -46.61
CA GLN A 88 -16.17 -34.56 -47.93
C GLN A 88 -14.72 -34.17 -48.29
N LEU A 89 -13.97 -33.59 -47.34
CA LEU A 89 -12.58 -33.18 -47.50
C LEU A 89 -11.74 -33.95 -46.50
N VAL A 90 -10.81 -34.76 -47.00
CA VAL A 90 -9.93 -35.62 -46.19
C VAL A 90 -8.65 -34.89 -45.74
N LEU A 91 -8.35 -33.76 -46.38
CA LEU A 91 -7.23 -32.91 -45.99
C LEU A 91 -7.53 -32.22 -44.66
N PRO A 92 -6.56 -32.12 -43.74
CA PRO A 92 -6.74 -31.38 -42.50
C PRO A 92 -7.04 -29.90 -42.81
N PRO A 93 -7.96 -29.26 -42.07
CA PRO A 93 -8.20 -27.83 -42.21
C PRO A 93 -6.96 -27.03 -41.82
N ASP A 94 -6.72 -25.94 -42.54
CA ASP A 94 -5.64 -24.98 -42.24
C ASP A 94 -5.89 -24.20 -40.95
N ASP A 95 -7.16 -23.99 -40.64
CA ASP A 95 -7.63 -23.40 -39.39
C ASP A 95 -9.04 -23.91 -39.04
N MET A 96 -9.32 -23.98 -37.74
CA MET A 96 -10.60 -24.48 -37.22
C MET A 96 -10.96 -23.73 -35.94
N ALA A 97 -12.11 -23.05 -35.94
CA ALA A 97 -12.57 -22.25 -34.81
C ALA A 97 -14.06 -22.40 -34.55
N TRP A 98 -14.46 -22.26 -33.29
CA TRP A 98 -15.88 -22.21 -32.90
C TRP A 98 -16.49 -20.86 -33.25
N CYS A 99 -17.66 -20.89 -33.90
CA CYS A 99 -18.53 -19.75 -34.16
C CYS A 99 -19.69 -19.77 -33.17
N GLY A 100 -19.55 -19.00 -32.09
CA GLY A 100 -20.45 -19.12 -30.93
C GLY A 100 -20.26 -20.43 -30.19
N GLU A 101 -21.36 -21.06 -29.78
CA GLU A 101 -21.35 -22.34 -29.02
C GLU A 101 -21.93 -23.52 -29.80
N ASP A 102 -22.42 -23.30 -31.01
CA ASP A 102 -23.25 -24.25 -31.74
C ASP A 102 -22.74 -24.58 -33.14
N ALA A 103 -21.76 -23.84 -33.66
CA ALA A 103 -21.17 -24.11 -34.97
C ALA A 103 -19.64 -24.06 -34.96
N VAL A 104 -19.01 -24.80 -35.88
CA VAL A 104 -17.57 -24.85 -36.10
C VAL A 104 -17.26 -24.40 -37.52
N LEU A 105 -16.38 -23.42 -37.67
CA LEU A 105 -15.90 -22.92 -38.95
C LEU A 105 -14.57 -23.59 -39.28
N LEU A 106 -14.46 -24.14 -40.48
CA LEU A 106 -13.25 -24.78 -41.01
C LEU A 106 -12.81 -24.09 -42.29
N SER A 107 -11.51 -23.84 -42.42
CA SER A 107 -10.91 -23.25 -43.63
C SER A 107 -9.87 -24.16 -44.26
N TRP A 108 -9.84 -24.17 -45.59
CA TRP A 108 -8.82 -24.82 -46.42
C TRP A 108 -8.36 -23.86 -47.51
N GLN A 109 -7.06 -23.88 -47.83
CA GLN A 109 -6.45 -23.11 -48.90
C GLN A 109 -6.41 -23.89 -50.22
N ASP A 110 -6.24 -25.21 -50.17
CA ASP A 110 -6.14 -26.07 -51.35
C ASP A 110 -6.84 -27.43 -51.13
N PRO A 111 -8.06 -27.63 -51.70
CA PRO A 111 -8.85 -26.65 -52.45
C PRO A 111 -9.37 -25.53 -51.54
N PRO A 112 -9.58 -24.29 -52.05
CA PRO A 112 -10.10 -23.18 -51.27
C PRO A 112 -11.55 -23.47 -50.86
N ALA A 113 -11.76 -23.66 -49.55
CA ALA A 113 -13.08 -23.94 -49.00
C ALA A 113 -13.23 -23.30 -47.62
N LEU A 114 -14.40 -22.72 -47.37
CA LEU A 114 -14.81 -22.25 -46.05
C LEU A 114 -16.15 -22.90 -45.71
N MET A 115 -16.19 -23.63 -44.60
CA MET A 115 -17.37 -24.42 -44.21
C MET A 115 -17.77 -24.14 -42.77
N LEU A 116 -19.00 -23.71 -42.56
CA LEU A 116 -19.60 -23.53 -41.24
C LEU A 116 -20.50 -24.73 -40.94
N VAL A 117 -20.09 -25.59 -40.02
CA VAL A 117 -20.82 -26.80 -39.64
C VAL A 117 -21.58 -26.53 -38.34
N GLY A 118 -22.91 -26.56 -38.41
CA GLY A 118 -23.81 -26.43 -37.26
C GLY A 118 -24.37 -27.78 -36.78
N PRO A 119 -25.36 -27.75 -35.87
CA PRO A 119 -26.04 -28.96 -35.41
C PRO A 119 -27.00 -29.45 -36.50
N GLY A 120 -26.51 -30.36 -37.35
CA GLY A 120 -27.32 -31.11 -38.32
C GLY A 120 -27.23 -30.65 -39.78
N ASP A 121 -26.61 -29.50 -40.05
CA ASP A 121 -26.38 -28.99 -41.40
C ASP A 121 -25.07 -28.20 -41.49
N ALA A 122 -24.58 -27.95 -42.70
CA ALA A 122 -23.43 -27.10 -42.93
C ALA A 122 -23.63 -26.15 -44.12
N ILE A 123 -23.10 -24.94 -43.96
CA ILE A 123 -23.07 -23.92 -45.01
C ILE A 123 -21.67 -23.93 -45.61
N LYS A 124 -21.57 -24.14 -46.93
CA LYS A 124 -20.32 -24.02 -47.69
C LYS A 124 -20.29 -22.66 -48.35
N TYR A 125 -19.22 -21.90 -48.14
CA TYR A 125 -18.96 -20.64 -48.82
C TYR A 125 -17.98 -20.89 -49.97
N SER A 126 -18.33 -20.46 -51.18
CA SER A 126 -17.43 -20.48 -52.33
C SER A 126 -16.39 -19.36 -52.17
N LEU A 127 -15.11 -19.74 -52.08
CA LEU A 127 -13.98 -18.83 -52.09
C LEU A 127 -13.42 -18.75 -53.52
N GLY A 128 -14.07 -18.01 -54.41
CA GLY A 128 -13.59 -17.84 -55.80
C GLY A 128 -14.61 -17.22 -56.76
N VAL A 129 -14.08 -16.33 -57.63
CA VAL A 129 -14.65 -15.54 -58.74
C VAL A 129 -15.99 -16.05 -59.26
N GLU A 130 -17.05 -15.23 -59.16
CA GLU A 130 -18.21 -15.35 -60.03
C GLU A 130 -17.71 -15.06 -61.45
N ASP A 131 -17.59 -16.10 -62.29
CA ASP A 131 -17.48 -15.89 -63.72
C ASP A 131 -18.75 -15.14 -64.15
N GLU A 132 -18.58 -13.99 -64.81
CA GLU A 132 -19.66 -13.24 -65.46
C GLU A 132 -20.34 -14.17 -66.48
N GLU A 133 -21.37 -14.90 -66.06
CA GLU A 133 -22.29 -15.58 -66.98
C GLU A 133 -23.32 -14.55 -67.43
N ASP A 134 -23.21 -14.18 -68.71
CA ASP A 134 -24.06 -13.26 -69.46
C ASP A 134 -25.56 -13.51 -69.19
N GLU A 135 -26.24 -12.58 -68.50
CA GLU A 135 -27.70 -12.54 -68.46
C GLU A 135 -28.21 -12.07 -69.84
N GLU A 136 -28.69 -13.01 -70.66
CA GLU A 136 -29.45 -12.72 -71.87
C GLU A 136 -30.75 -11.97 -71.51
N GLU A 137 -30.83 -10.68 -71.87
CA GLU A 137 -32.03 -9.85 -71.75
C GLU A 137 -33.12 -10.31 -72.74
N GLU A 138 -34.19 -10.95 -72.25
CA GLU A 138 -35.44 -11.08 -73.00
C GLU A 138 -36.29 -9.79 -72.83
N GLU A 139 -36.37 -9.01 -73.90
CA GLU A 139 -37.27 -7.86 -74.04
C GLU A 139 -38.73 -8.33 -74.22
N GLU A 140 -39.66 -7.85 -73.38
CA GLU A 140 -41.08 -7.75 -73.74
C GLU A 140 -41.57 -6.29 -73.66
N GLU A 141 -42.02 -5.79 -74.82
CA GLU A 141 -42.61 -4.47 -75.05
C GLU A 141 -44.08 -4.36 -74.56
N GLY A 142 -44.41 -3.22 -73.94
CA GLY A 142 -45.60 -2.39 -74.22
C GLY A 142 -46.93 -2.68 -73.50
N ASP A 143 -47.38 -1.78 -72.61
CA ASP A 143 -48.35 -0.70 -72.95
C ASP A 143 -48.66 0.19 -71.72
N GLU A 144 -48.91 1.47 -71.98
CA GLU A 144 -48.99 2.60 -71.04
C GLU A 144 -50.33 2.72 -70.28
N GLY A 145 -50.22 3.23 -69.03
CA GLY A 145 -51.22 4.15 -68.47
C GLY A 145 -51.69 3.88 -67.04
N ASP A 146 -50.97 4.38 -66.02
CA ASP A 146 -51.59 5.16 -64.93
C ASP A 146 -50.57 5.74 -63.90
N VAL A 147 -50.98 6.86 -63.30
CA VAL A 147 -50.25 7.74 -62.38
C VAL A 147 -49.66 7.04 -61.14
N LYS A 148 -48.35 7.20 -60.89
CA LYS A 148 -47.60 6.64 -59.74
C LYS A 148 -48.12 7.11 -58.36
N PRO A 149 -48.60 6.21 -57.48
CA PRO A 149 -48.50 6.37 -56.03
C PRO A 149 -47.15 5.82 -55.54
N PHE A 150 -46.56 6.46 -54.52
CA PHE A 150 -45.36 5.96 -53.85
C PHE A 150 -45.58 4.53 -53.33
N GLY A 151 -44.76 3.62 -53.88
CA GLY A 151 -44.62 2.18 -53.65
C GLY A 151 -45.29 1.56 -52.44
N SER A 152 -46.27 0.70 -52.75
CA SER A 152 -46.47 -0.57 -52.04
C SER A 152 -45.11 -1.24 -51.84
N ALA A 153 -44.74 -1.53 -50.60
CA ALA A 153 -43.52 -2.26 -50.31
C ALA A 153 -43.56 -3.57 -51.09
N ALA A 154 -42.74 -3.65 -52.14
CA ALA A 154 -42.46 -4.89 -52.82
C ALA A 154 -42.11 -5.90 -51.73
N ILE A 155 -42.91 -6.96 -51.68
CA ILE A 155 -42.48 -8.24 -51.14
C ILE A 155 -41.24 -8.57 -51.96
N ARG A 156 -40.07 -8.19 -51.44
CA ARG A 156 -38.82 -8.77 -51.90
C ARG A 156 -39.00 -10.25 -51.59
N SER A 157 -39.12 -11.07 -52.62
CA SER A 157 -38.55 -12.41 -52.56
C SER A 157 -37.21 -12.26 -51.86
N ALA A 158 -36.96 -13.10 -50.85
CA ALA A 158 -35.70 -13.08 -50.14
C ALA A 158 -34.59 -12.91 -51.17
N PRO A 159 -33.76 -11.86 -51.10
CA PRO A 159 -32.60 -11.81 -51.96
C PRO A 159 -31.89 -13.15 -51.75
N ALA A 160 -31.50 -13.82 -52.85
CA ALA A 160 -30.45 -14.83 -52.79
C ALA A 160 -29.37 -14.30 -51.84
N PRO A 161 -28.83 -15.12 -50.92
CA PRO A 161 -28.03 -14.63 -49.80
C PRO A 161 -26.98 -13.66 -50.33
N ALA A 162 -27.21 -12.36 -50.10
CA ALA A 162 -26.33 -11.28 -50.52
C ALA A 162 -25.14 -11.24 -49.53
N SER A 163 -24.42 -12.35 -49.48
CA SER A 163 -23.22 -12.56 -48.71
C SER A 163 -22.21 -13.24 -49.62
N ALA A 164 -21.91 -12.58 -50.74
CA ALA A 164 -20.55 -12.61 -51.23
C ALA A 164 -19.72 -12.06 -50.07
N LEU A 165 -19.06 -12.94 -49.29
CA LEU A 165 -17.88 -12.51 -48.56
C LEU A 165 -17.03 -11.77 -49.59
N HIS A 166 -16.52 -10.58 -49.27
CA HIS A 166 -15.53 -9.90 -50.12
C HIS A 166 -14.20 -10.70 -50.06
N ALA A 167 -14.26 -11.94 -50.52
CA ALA A 167 -13.16 -12.83 -50.81
C ALA A 167 -12.59 -12.52 -52.20
N GLU A 168 -12.88 -11.34 -52.77
CA GLU A 168 -12.41 -10.85 -54.07
C GLU A 168 -10.88 -10.75 -54.17
N SER A 169 -10.12 -11.05 -53.12
CA SER A 169 -8.67 -11.21 -53.23
C SER A 169 -8.05 -12.02 -52.11
N ALA A 170 -8.65 -13.16 -51.71
CA ALA A 170 -8.02 -14.09 -50.78
C ALA A 170 -6.85 -14.88 -51.43
N GLN A 171 -5.90 -14.20 -52.07
CA GLN A 171 -4.55 -14.73 -52.29
C GLN A 171 -3.80 -14.65 -50.96
N GLY A 172 -4.16 -15.49 -50.00
CA GLY A 172 -3.53 -15.51 -48.68
C GLY A 172 -4.21 -16.43 -47.69
N ARG A 173 -3.44 -16.89 -46.69
CA ARG A 173 -3.95 -17.70 -45.57
C ARG A 173 -5.02 -16.92 -44.81
N LEU A 174 -6.20 -17.54 -44.65
CA LEU A 174 -7.25 -17.06 -43.78
C LEU A 174 -6.95 -17.46 -42.33
N ILE A 175 -7.01 -16.51 -41.40
CA ILE A 175 -6.85 -16.78 -39.96
C ILE A 175 -8.22 -16.64 -39.30
N LEU A 176 -8.63 -17.67 -38.56
CA LEU A 176 -9.88 -17.70 -37.82
C LEU A 176 -9.63 -17.34 -36.36
N ILE A 177 -10.26 -16.27 -35.88
CA ILE A 177 -10.17 -15.84 -34.49
C ILE A 177 -11.55 -16.03 -33.84
N PRO A 178 -11.71 -16.99 -32.90
CA PRO A 178 -12.95 -17.14 -32.17
C PRO A 178 -13.18 -15.92 -31.27
N GLU A 179 -14.39 -15.35 -31.33
CA GLU A 179 -14.87 -14.28 -30.46
C GLU A 179 -16.14 -14.76 -29.72
N CYS A 180 -16.63 -13.99 -28.74
CA CYS A 180 -17.69 -14.47 -27.84
C CYS A 180 -19.04 -14.72 -28.51
N ASP A 181 -19.28 -14.15 -29.69
CA ASP A 181 -20.52 -14.25 -30.45
C ASP A 181 -20.32 -14.62 -31.92
N GLY A 182 -19.14 -15.08 -32.32
CA GLY A 182 -18.86 -15.47 -33.70
C GLY A 182 -17.38 -15.76 -33.96
N VAL A 183 -16.99 -15.80 -35.23
CA VAL A 183 -15.59 -15.89 -35.67
C VAL A 183 -15.24 -14.68 -36.50
N ARG A 184 -14.08 -14.08 -36.21
CA ARG A 184 -13.47 -13.07 -37.05
C ARG A 184 -12.51 -13.74 -38.04
N LEU A 185 -12.67 -13.38 -39.30
CA LEU A 185 -11.89 -13.87 -40.42
C LEU A 185 -10.91 -12.78 -40.79
N LEU A 186 -9.62 -13.04 -40.61
CA LEU A 186 -8.57 -12.11 -41.01
C LEU A 186 -7.86 -12.62 -42.26
N SER A 187 -7.85 -11.79 -43.29
CA SER A 187 -6.99 -11.95 -44.45
C SER A 187 -5.88 -10.89 -44.44
N SER A 188 -5.04 -10.87 -45.46
CA SER A 188 -4.03 -9.82 -45.64
C SER A 188 -4.62 -8.43 -45.91
N SER A 189 -5.88 -8.34 -46.33
CA SER A 189 -6.51 -7.08 -46.77
C SER A 189 -7.88 -6.79 -46.14
N HIS A 190 -8.58 -7.79 -45.61
CA HIS A 190 -9.95 -7.65 -45.10
C HIS A 190 -10.13 -8.34 -43.74
N SER A 191 -11.16 -7.90 -43.02
CA SER A 191 -11.58 -8.42 -41.72
C SER A 191 -13.09 -8.61 -41.73
N ASP A 192 -13.53 -9.85 -41.89
CA ASP A 192 -14.94 -10.21 -41.90
C ASP A 192 -15.34 -10.82 -40.55
N PHE A 193 -16.63 -10.78 -40.25
CA PHE A 193 -17.17 -11.36 -39.01
C PHE A 193 -18.38 -12.23 -39.33
N ILE A 194 -18.28 -13.51 -39.01
CA ILE A 194 -19.36 -14.47 -39.14
C ILE A 194 -19.94 -14.73 -37.76
N SER A 195 -21.24 -14.54 -37.61
CA SER A 195 -21.97 -14.87 -36.39
C SER A 195 -23.34 -15.43 -36.71
N ARG A 196 -23.89 -16.17 -35.74
CA ARG A 196 -25.30 -16.54 -35.78
C ARG A 196 -26.16 -15.28 -35.60
N VAL A 197 -27.17 -15.13 -36.46
CA VAL A 197 -28.16 -14.04 -36.33
C VAL A 197 -28.85 -14.15 -34.95
N PRO A 198 -28.80 -13.11 -34.11
CA PRO A 198 -29.37 -13.18 -32.76
C PRO A 198 -30.89 -13.37 -32.77
N GLU A 199 -31.39 -14.17 -31.81
CA GLU A 199 -32.83 -14.47 -31.66
C GLU A 199 -33.73 -13.23 -31.60
N PRO A 200 -33.37 -12.13 -30.89
CA PRO A 200 -34.19 -10.91 -30.90
C PRO A 200 -34.39 -10.32 -32.30
N THR A 201 -33.35 -10.37 -33.14
CA THR A 201 -33.39 -9.88 -34.52
C THR A 201 -34.26 -10.79 -35.38
N VAL A 202 -34.12 -12.11 -35.25
CA VAL A 202 -35.01 -13.09 -35.93
C VAL A 202 -36.46 -12.86 -35.52
N SER A 203 -36.73 -12.72 -34.23
CA SER A 203 -38.07 -12.47 -33.69
C SER A 203 -38.70 -11.19 -34.25
N ALA A 204 -37.90 -10.15 -34.46
CA ALA A 204 -38.34 -8.85 -34.97
C ALA A 204 -38.57 -8.84 -36.50
N PHE A 205 -37.74 -9.53 -37.29
CA PHE A 205 -37.72 -9.41 -38.75
C PHE A 205 -38.04 -10.68 -39.54
N ALA A 206 -38.19 -11.84 -38.90
CA ALA A 206 -38.56 -13.06 -39.61
C ALA A 206 -39.89 -12.88 -40.36
N LEU A 207 -39.95 -13.44 -41.57
CA LEU A 207 -41.13 -13.39 -42.43
C LEU A 207 -42.32 -14.02 -41.71
N ALA A 208 -43.45 -13.31 -41.70
CA ALA A 208 -44.66 -13.70 -40.97
C ALA A 208 -44.46 -13.95 -39.46
N SER A 209 -43.44 -13.31 -38.85
CA SER A 209 -43.26 -13.36 -37.40
C SER A 209 -44.49 -12.76 -36.70
N THR A 210 -45.10 -13.56 -35.83
CA THR A 210 -46.17 -13.12 -34.91
C THR A 210 -45.62 -12.81 -33.52
N ALA A 211 -44.30 -12.70 -33.39
CA ALA A 211 -43.66 -12.44 -32.12
C ALA A 211 -43.93 -10.99 -31.65
N PRO A 212 -43.91 -10.73 -30.33
CA PRO A 212 -44.16 -9.39 -29.79
C PRO A 212 -43.32 -8.24 -30.40
N PRO A 213 -42.00 -8.36 -30.66
CA PRO A 213 -41.25 -7.28 -31.30
C PRO A 213 -41.67 -7.01 -32.74
N ALA A 214 -42.03 -8.04 -33.52
CA ALA A 214 -42.52 -7.87 -34.89
C ALA A 214 -43.89 -7.17 -34.92
N LEU A 215 -44.82 -7.57 -34.05
CA LEU A 215 -46.12 -6.91 -33.92
C LEU A 215 -46.00 -5.45 -33.47
N LEU A 216 -45.04 -5.15 -32.58
CA LEU A 216 -44.76 -3.78 -32.15
C LEU A 216 -44.13 -2.93 -33.26
N LEU A 217 -43.24 -3.51 -34.06
CA LEU A 217 -42.69 -2.87 -35.26
C LEU A 217 -43.80 -2.55 -36.28
N GLU A 218 -44.68 -3.51 -36.56
CA GLU A 218 -45.80 -3.30 -37.48
C GLU A 218 -46.75 -2.20 -36.95
N ALA A 219 -47.08 -2.23 -35.65
CA ALA A 219 -47.88 -1.20 -35.01
C ALA A 219 -47.22 0.19 -35.12
N PHE A 220 -45.90 0.26 -34.97
CA PHE A 220 -45.13 1.48 -35.13
C PHE A 220 -45.14 1.98 -36.59
N ASP A 221 -44.93 1.10 -37.57
CA ASP A 221 -44.97 1.48 -38.98
C ASP A 221 -46.37 2.00 -39.38
N LEU A 222 -47.44 1.36 -38.90
CA LEU A 222 -48.82 1.82 -39.09
C LEU A 222 -49.05 3.19 -38.44
N PHE A 223 -48.44 3.43 -37.28
CA PHE A 223 -48.50 4.72 -36.60
C PHE A 223 -47.77 5.82 -37.39
N GLU A 224 -46.57 5.54 -37.93
CA GLU A 224 -45.85 6.50 -38.78
C GLU A 224 -46.63 6.84 -40.06
N ARG A 225 -47.37 5.86 -40.61
CA ARG A 225 -48.31 6.05 -41.73
C ARG A 225 -49.63 6.72 -41.33
N ARG A 226 -49.81 7.11 -40.06
CA ARG A 226 -51.02 7.74 -39.50
C ARG A 226 -52.28 6.86 -39.65
N SER A 227 -52.12 5.55 -39.63
CA SER A 227 -53.24 4.61 -39.70
C SER A 227 -53.88 4.40 -38.33
N ALA A 228 -55.21 4.46 -38.25
CA ALA A 228 -55.96 4.17 -37.03
C ALA A 228 -55.79 2.71 -36.56
N LYS A 229 -55.38 1.80 -37.47
CA LYS A 229 -55.12 0.39 -37.15
C LYS A 229 -53.98 0.20 -36.14
N ALA A 230 -53.07 1.16 -36.00
CA ALA A 230 -51.98 1.07 -35.02
C ALA A 230 -52.49 0.87 -33.58
N ASP A 231 -53.60 1.51 -33.20
CA ASP A 231 -54.22 1.36 -31.88
C ASP A 231 -54.84 -0.04 -31.69
N GLU A 232 -55.38 -0.64 -32.74
CA GLU A 232 -55.88 -2.02 -32.72
C GLU A 232 -54.75 -3.02 -32.43
N HIS A 233 -53.62 -2.90 -33.12
CA HIS A 233 -52.44 -3.75 -32.89
C HIS A 233 -51.87 -3.56 -31.47
N VAL A 234 -51.80 -2.32 -30.97
CA VAL A 234 -51.36 -2.04 -29.60
C VAL A 234 -52.29 -2.67 -28.55
N ARG A 235 -53.62 -2.59 -28.75
CA ARG A 235 -54.59 -3.20 -27.85
C ARG A 235 -54.55 -4.73 -27.91
N ALA A 236 -54.36 -5.29 -29.11
CA ALA A 236 -54.28 -6.74 -29.33
C ALA A 236 -53.09 -7.38 -28.61
N MET A 237 -51.94 -6.69 -28.54
CA MET A 237 -50.76 -7.19 -27.81
C MET A 237 -50.97 -7.26 -26.29
N GLY A 238 -51.81 -6.38 -25.72
CA GLY A 238 -52.11 -6.34 -24.29
C GLY A 238 -51.00 -5.75 -23.40
N VAL A 239 -51.41 -5.20 -22.24
CA VAL A 239 -50.52 -4.45 -21.32
C VAL A 239 -49.44 -5.32 -20.67
N GLY A 240 -49.67 -6.63 -20.57
CA GLY A 240 -48.70 -7.57 -19.96
C GLY A 240 -47.52 -7.92 -20.86
N VAL A 241 -47.70 -7.91 -22.19
CA VAL A 241 -46.69 -8.34 -23.18
C VAL A 241 -45.91 -7.15 -23.74
N MET A 242 -46.48 -5.94 -23.69
CA MET A 242 -45.85 -4.72 -24.21
C MET A 242 -44.44 -4.48 -23.64
N GLY A 243 -44.22 -4.72 -22.35
CA GLY A 243 -42.89 -4.56 -21.74
C GLY A 243 -41.85 -5.51 -22.34
N ALA A 244 -42.23 -6.76 -22.61
CA ALA A 244 -41.38 -7.76 -23.26
C ALA A 244 -41.12 -7.41 -24.73
N ALA A 245 -42.13 -6.93 -25.46
CA ALA A 245 -41.99 -6.45 -26.83
C ALA A 245 -40.98 -5.29 -26.93
N VAL A 246 -41.11 -4.30 -26.05
CA VAL A 246 -40.17 -3.15 -25.98
C VAL A 246 -38.75 -3.63 -25.68
N HIS A 247 -38.58 -4.57 -24.75
CA HIS A 247 -37.26 -5.15 -24.47
C HIS A 247 -36.69 -5.92 -25.67
N ALA A 248 -37.50 -6.74 -26.35
CA ALA A 248 -37.05 -7.48 -27.52
C ALA A 248 -36.67 -6.56 -28.69
N CYS A 249 -37.42 -5.47 -28.95
CA CYS A 249 -37.02 -4.47 -29.95
C CYS A 249 -35.72 -3.75 -29.55
N MET A 250 -35.52 -3.46 -28.27
CA MET A 250 -34.26 -2.88 -27.78
C MET A 250 -33.08 -3.85 -27.94
N ASP A 251 -33.28 -5.11 -27.59
CA ASP A 251 -32.22 -6.13 -27.69
C ASP A 251 -31.91 -6.41 -29.18
N ALA A 252 -32.91 -6.44 -30.07
CA ALA A 252 -32.72 -6.49 -31.53
C ALA A 252 -31.94 -5.26 -32.05
N ALA A 253 -32.28 -4.06 -31.59
CA ALA A 253 -31.57 -2.84 -31.97
C ALA A 253 -30.10 -2.85 -31.54
N ALA A 254 -29.79 -3.55 -30.44
CA ALA A 254 -28.43 -3.69 -29.94
C ALA A 254 -27.55 -4.48 -30.92
N HIS A 255 -28.11 -5.51 -31.54
CA HIS A 255 -27.40 -6.37 -32.48
C HIS A 255 -27.37 -5.83 -33.90
N GLU A 256 -28.21 -4.83 -34.23
CA GLU A 256 -28.18 -4.25 -35.57
C GLU A 256 -26.97 -3.37 -35.85
N VAL A 257 -26.46 -3.51 -37.06
CA VAL A 257 -25.34 -2.73 -37.61
C VAL A 257 -25.85 -1.58 -38.47
N ASP A 258 -26.91 -1.82 -39.24
CA ASP A 258 -27.56 -0.77 -40.03
C ASP A 258 -28.16 0.32 -39.13
N LEU A 259 -27.84 1.58 -39.43
CA LEU A 259 -28.25 2.72 -38.63
C LEU A 259 -29.76 2.97 -38.74
N ASP A 260 -30.38 2.70 -39.89
CA ASP A 260 -31.79 2.97 -40.09
C ASP A 260 -32.66 1.88 -39.46
N GLY A 261 -32.29 0.61 -39.59
CA GLY A 261 -32.86 -0.51 -38.85
C GLY A 261 -32.76 -0.30 -37.33
N GLN A 262 -31.60 0.10 -36.83
CA GLN A 262 -31.40 0.39 -35.42
C GLN A 262 -32.28 1.55 -34.92
N LYS A 263 -32.38 2.67 -35.67
CA LYS A 263 -33.26 3.78 -35.33
C LYS A 263 -34.73 3.37 -35.35
N ARG A 264 -35.15 2.56 -36.32
CA ARG A 264 -36.54 2.07 -36.44
C ARG A 264 -36.92 1.22 -35.24
N LEU A 265 -36.08 0.26 -34.86
CA LEU A 265 -36.28 -0.58 -33.67
C LEU A 265 -36.33 0.23 -32.36
N LEU A 266 -35.42 1.19 -32.19
CA LEU A 266 -35.43 2.08 -31.02
C LEU A 266 -36.65 3.00 -30.98
N SER A 267 -37.12 3.45 -32.14
CA SER A 267 -38.34 4.26 -32.25
C SER A 267 -39.59 3.45 -31.92
N ALA A 268 -39.68 2.22 -32.43
CA ALA A 268 -40.75 1.28 -32.08
C ALA A 268 -40.74 0.94 -30.58
N ALA A 269 -39.56 0.73 -29.98
CA ALA A 269 -39.42 0.54 -28.53
C ALA A 269 -39.87 1.79 -27.75
N ALA A 270 -39.49 2.99 -28.19
CA ALA A 270 -39.90 4.25 -27.56
C ALA A 270 -41.41 4.50 -27.66
N PHE A 271 -42.02 4.12 -28.79
CA PHE A 271 -43.47 4.10 -29.01
C PHE A 271 -44.16 3.12 -28.05
N GLY A 272 -43.74 1.85 -28.03
CA GLY A 272 -44.29 0.82 -27.14
C GLY A 272 -44.17 1.18 -25.65
N ARG A 273 -43.06 1.82 -25.26
CA ARG A 273 -42.83 2.28 -23.89
C ARG A 273 -43.94 3.21 -23.37
N ALA A 274 -44.58 4.01 -24.24
CA ALA A 274 -45.67 4.90 -23.85
C ALA A 274 -46.88 4.14 -23.28
N PHE A 275 -47.03 2.87 -23.65
CA PHE A 275 -48.12 1.99 -23.23
C PHE A 275 -47.74 1.08 -22.05
N CYS A 276 -46.48 1.15 -21.57
CA CYS A 276 -46.02 0.40 -20.40
C CYS A 276 -46.36 1.14 -19.10
N ARG A 277 -47.00 0.45 -18.14
CA ARG A 277 -47.30 1.02 -16.80
C ARG A 277 -46.04 1.31 -15.97
N LYS A 278 -45.02 0.45 -16.07
CA LYS A 278 -43.73 0.59 -15.41
C LYS A 278 -42.64 0.13 -16.38
N PHE A 279 -41.72 1.02 -16.73
CA PHE A 279 -40.56 0.69 -17.57
C PHE A 279 -39.31 1.38 -17.03
N PRO A 280 -38.19 0.66 -16.84
CA PRO A 280 -36.95 1.25 -16.34
C PRO A 280 -36.35 2.19 -17.40
N ARG A 281 -36.40 3.51 -17.13
CA ARG A 281 -35.85 4.53 -18.05
C ARG A 281 -34.34 4.36 -18.27
N ASP A 282 -33.63 3.83 -17.26
CA ASP A 282 -32.18 3.69 -17.27
C ASP A 282 -31.70 2.69 -18.33
N ARG A 283 -32.46 1.61 -18.58
CA ARG A 283 -32.05 0.56 -19.54
C ARG A 283 -32.00 1.12 -20.98
N MET A 284 -33.03 1.86 -21.38
CA MET A 284 -33.09 2.47 -22.71
C MET A 284 -32.05 3.59 -22.86
N MET A 285 -31.84 4.41 -21.84
CA MET A 285 -30.78 5.42 -21.87
C MET A 285 -29.39 4.78 -21.96
N SER A 286 -29.13 3.71 -21.20
CA SER A 286 -27.86 2.98 -21.25
C SER A 286 -27.62 2.39 -22.63
N LEU A 287 -28.62 1.72 -23.23
CA LEU A 287 -28.50 1.14 -24.56
C LEU A 287 -28.19 2.22 -25.62
N CYS A 288 -28.91 3.35 -25.60
CA CYS A 288 -28.64 4.44 -26.53
C CYS A 288 -27.23 5.04 -26.36
N LYS A 289 -26.70 5.07 -25.11
CA LYS A 289 -25.30 5.49 -24.87
C LYS A 289 -24.33 4.49 -25.46
N ASP A 290 -24.55 3.19 -25.21
CA ASP A 290 -23.70 2.10 -25.70
C ASP A 290 -23.67 2.09 -27.23
N LEU A 291 -24.84 2.15 -27.88
CA LEU A 291 -24.94 2.18 -29.33
C LEU A 291 -24.31 3.42 -29.96
N ARG A 292 -24.40 4.59 -29.31
CA ARG A 292 -23.72 5.79 -29.80
C ARG A 292 -22.19 5.63 -29.77
N VAL A 293 -21.64 5.01 -28.72
CA VAL A 293 -20.20 4.73 -28.63
C VAL A 293 -19.81 3.67 -29.66
N LEU A 294 -20.58 2.59 -29.74
CA LEU A 294 -20.34 1.47 -30.64
C LEU A 294 -20.34 1.92 -32.11
N ASN A 295 -21.33 2.71 -32.51
CA ASN A 295 -21.41 3.28 -33.87
C ASN A 295 -20.30 4.31 -34.14
N ALA A 296 -19.77 4.98 -33.12
CA ALA A 296 -18.63 5.90 -33.32
C ALA A 296 -17.33 5.12 -33.58
N VAL A 297 -17.20 3.93 -33.01
CA VAL A 297 -16.00 3.08 -33.10
C VAL A 297 -16.05 2.15 -34.31
N ARG A 298 -17.25 1.70 -34.72
CA ARG A 298 -17.50 0.84 -35.89
C ARG A 298 -17.25 1.53 -37.23
N ARG A 299 -17.55 2.82 -37.35
CA ARG A 299 -17.53 3.51 -38.65
C ARG A 299 -16.14 3.38 -39.29
N ALA A 300 -16.10 2.64 -40.39
CA ALA A 300 -15.04 2.63 -41.38
C ALA A 300 -15.40 3.61 -42.53
N GLU A 301 -14.43 3.84 -43.40
CA GLU A 301 -14.21 4.94 -44.35
C GLU A 301 -15.30 5.31 -45.38
N GLU A 302 -16.58 4.99 -45.18
CA GLU A 302 -17.58 5.22 -46.22
C GLU A 302 -18.17 6.63 -46.23
N ASP A 303 -17.97 7.25 -47.39
CA ASP A 303 -18.63 8.42 -47.98
C ASP A 303 -18.13 9.81 -47.54
N GLY A 304 -17.22 10.32 -48.39
CA GLY A 304 -16.82 11.72 -48.49
C GLY A 304 -17.93 12.69 -48.91
N LEU A 305 -19.19 12.48 -48.50
CA LEU A 305 -20.28 13.36 -48.85
C LEU A 305 -21.41 13.40 -47.79
N THR A 306 -21.11 13.80 -46.56
CA THR A 306 -22.14 14.45 -45.74
C THR A 306 -21.62 15.71 -45.06
N ASN A 307 -22.33 16.81 -45.35
CA ASN A 307 -22.07 18.16 -44.89
C ASN A 307 -21.89 18.24 -43.36
N GLY A 308 -20.77 18.83 -42.95
CA GLY A 308 -20.76 19.70 -41.77
C GLY A 308 -20.55 19.07 -40.40
N MET A 309 -19.77 18.00 -40.26
CA MET A 309 -18.96 17.78 -39.04
C MET A 309 -17.92 16.68 -39.22
N ARG A 310 -16.72 17.09 -39.66
CA ARG A 310 -15.42 16.43 -39.47
C ARG A 310 -15.35 14.94 -39.84
N ALA A 311 -14.68 14.66 -40.97
CA ALA A 311 -13.77 13.52 -41.07
C ALA A 311 -12.92 13.49 -39.80
N MET A 312 -13.29 12.64 -38.86
CA MET A 312 -12.65 12.51 -37.58
C MET A 312 -12.15 11.07 -37.53
N GLU A 313 -10.82 10.95 -37.58
CA GLU A 313 -9.99 9.80 -37.20
C GLU A 313 -10.82 8.58 -36.79
N MET A 314 -11.05 7.71 -37.77
CA MET A 314 -11.93 6.54 -37.67
C MET A 314 -11.19 5.41 -36.99
N ALA A 315 -11.75 4.86 -35.91
CA ALA A 315 -11.08 3.81 -35.14
C ALA A 315 -11.01 2.47 -35.90
N GLY A 316 -11.92 2.24 -36.85
CA GLY A 316 -11.97 1.02 -37.66
C GLY A 316 -12.09 -0.26 -36.82
N MET A 317 -12.78 -0.23 -35.67
CA MET A 317 -12.94 -1.40 -34.80
C MET A 317 -14.37 -1.95 -34.93
N PRO A 318 -14.60 -2.94 -35.81
CA PRO A 318 -15.91 -3.55 -36.03
C PRO A 318 -16.29 -4.47 -34.85
N LEU A 319 -16.68 -3.85 -33.74
CA LEU A 319 -17.13 -4.53 -32.53
C LEU A 319 -18.63 -4.85 -32.57
N THR A 320 -19.01 -6.03 -32.13
CA THR A 320 -20.41 -6.34 -31.84
C THR A 320 -20.84 -5.74 -30.50
N TYR A 321 -22.15 -5.74 -30.23
CA TYR A 321 -22.66 -5.29 -28.93
C TYR A 321 -22.23 -6.23 -27.79
N SER A 322 -22.21 -7.54 -28.03
CA SER A 322 -21.74 -8.54 -27.06
C SER A 322 -20.27 -8.31 -26.70
N GLN A 323 -19.42 -8.11 -27.71
CA GLN A 323 -18.00 -7.82 -27.53
C GLN A 323 -17.78 -6.50 -26.79
N TYR A 324 -18.55 -5.46 -27.10
CA TYR A 324 -18.48 -4.20 -26.39
C TYR A 324 -18.85 -4.35 -24.90
N LYS A 325 -19.88 -5.14 -24.59
CA LYS A 325 -20.29 -5.42 -23.22
C LYS A 325 -19.22 -6.18 -22.43
N GLU A 326 -18.59 -7.18 -23.05
CA GLU A 326 -17.53 -7.97 -22.43
C GLU A 326 -16.21 -7.19 -22.27
N LEU A 327 -15.84 -6.42 -23.30
CA LEU A 327 -14.65 -5.58 -23.29
C LEU A 327 -14.74 -4.51 -22.19
N SER A 328 -15.95 -3.98 -21.93
CA SER A 328 -16.23 -2.80 -21.11
C SER A 328 -15.74 -1.47 -21.73
N PRO A 329 -16.40 -0.35 -21.44
CA PRO A 329 -16.01 0.95 -21.98
C PRO A 329 -14.59 1.39 -21.58
N ALA A 330 -14.13 1.02 -20.38
CA ALA A 330 -12.81 1.40 -19.88
C ALA A 330 -11.68 0.75 -20.69
N ARG A 331 -11.80 -0.55 -21.03
CA ARG A 331 -10.79 -1.21 -21.87
C ARG A 331 -10.89 -0.77 -23.32
N LEU A 332 -12.08 -0.43 -23.81
CA LEU A 332 -12.24 0.19 -25.13
C LEU A 332 -11.45 1.51 -25.21
N ILE A 333 -11.60 2.38 -24.21
CA ILE A 333 -10.83 3.63 -24.13
C ILE A 333 -9.32 3.36 -24.14
N ALA A 334 -8.85 2.36 -23.39
CA ALA A 334 -7.44 1.96 -23.40
C ALA A 334 -6.98 1.48 -24.78
N ARG A 335 -7.77 0.66 -25.49
CA ARG A 335 -7.47 0.22 -26.87
C ARG A 335 -7.41 1.40 -27.84
N LEU A 336 -8.36 2.33 -27.74
CA LEU A 336 -8.36 3.56 -28.54
C LEU A 336 -7.08 4.37 -28.30
N CYS A 337 -6.67 4.55 -27.04
CA CYS A 337 -5.41 5.19 -26.69
C CYS A 337 -4.20 4.48 -27.30
N SER A 338 -4.11 3.15 -27.19
CA SER A 338 -3.01 2.36 -27.78
C SER A 338 -2.96 2.44 -29.30
N SER A 339 -4.12 2.62 -29.95
CA SER A 339 -4.22 2.86 -31.40
C SER A 339 -4.04 4.34 -31.80
N HIS A 340 -3.60 5.21 -30.89
CA HIS A 340 -3.42 6.66 -31.09
C HIS A 340 -4.70 7.47 -31.39
N HIS A 341 -5.89 6.93 -31.12
CA HIS A 341 -7.18 7.62 -31.25
C HIS A 341 -7.57 8.39 -29.98
N HIS A 342 -6.67 9.22 -29.43
CA HIS A 342 -6.88 9.87 -28.13
C HIS A 342 -8.07 10.83 -28.10
N LEU A 343 -8.38 11.52 -29.20
CA LEU A 343 -9.50 12.46 -29.25
C LEU A 343 -10.86 11.72 -29.16
N LEU A 344 -10.99 10.59 -29.86
CA LEU A 344 -12.18 9.74 -29.76
C LEU A 344 -12.29 9.13 -28.36
N ALA A 345 -11.18 8.61 -27.82
CA ALA A 345 -11.11 8.06 -26.47
C ALA A 345 -11.56 9.08 -25.41
N LEU A 346 -11.08 10.33 -25.51
CA LEU A 346 -11.46 11.41 -24.61
C LEU A 346 -12.96 11.73 -24.72
N ARG A 347 -13.50 11.86 -25.94
CA ARG A 347 -14.93 12.13 -26.13
C ARG A 347 -15.82 11.01 -25.60
N VAL A 348 -15.44 9.75 -25.82
CA VAL A 348 -16.17 8.59 -25.27
C VAL A 348 -16.12 8.61 -23.75
N ALA A 349 -14.96 8.84 -23.15
CA ALA A 349 -14.80 8.95 -21.71
C ALA A 349 -15.67 10.07 -21.12
N THR A 350 -15.61 11.28 -21.69
CA THR A 350 -16.43 12.41 -21.26
C THR A 350 -17.93 12.13 -21.42
N PHE A 351 -18.35 11.55 -22.55
CA PHE A 351 -19.75 11.24 -22.84
C PHE A 351 -20.33 10.21 -21.86
N LEU A 352 -19.55 9.18 -21.51
CA LEU A 352 -19.92 8.18 -20.53
C LEU A 352 -19.69 8.63 -19.08
N SER A 353 -19.17 9.85 -18.86
CA SER A 353 -18.81 10.37 -17.54
C SER A 353 -17.77 9.49 -16.81
N LEU A 354 -16.85 8.92 -17.57
CA LEU A 354 -15.70 8.17 -17.08
C LEU A 354 -14.50 9.09 -16.84
N ARG A 355 -13.50 8.52 -16.15
CA ARG A 355 -12.22 9.14 -15.83
C ARG A 355 -11.41 9.43 -17.11
N THR A 356 -10.94 10.66 -17.27
CA THR A 356 -10.25 11.16 -18.48
C THR A 356 -8.73 11.26 -18.30
N GLU A 357 -8.23 11.19 -17.05
CA GLU A 357 -6.82 11.42 -16.74
C GLU A 357 -5.89 10.44 -17.46
N SER A 358 -6.24 9.15 -17.53
CA SER A 358 -5.44 8.14 -18.22
C SER A 358 -5.31 8.39 -19.73
N VAL A 359 -6.33 9.00 -20.35
CA VAL A 359 -6.30 9.36 -21.78
C VAL A 359 -5.35 10.53 -21.99
N LEU A 360 -5.42 11.55 -21.12
CA LEU A 360 -4.57 12.73 -21.17
C LEU A 360 -3.10 12.39 -20.89
N GLU A 361 -2.84 11.53 -19.90
CA GLU A 361 -1.51 10.99 -19.61
C GLU A 361 -0.93 10.24 -20.81
N HIS A 362 -1.68 9.29 -21.37
CA HIS A 362 -1.25 8.52 -22.54
C HIS A 362 -1.03 9.41 -23.77
N TRP A 363 -1.87 10.42 -23.98
CA TRP A 363 -1.71 11.40 -25.04
C TRP A 363 -0.43 12.23 -24.85
N ALA A 364 -0.19 12.76 -23.65
CA ALA A 364 0.99 13.57 -23.36
C ALA A 364 2.29 12.76 -23.55
N ILE A 365 2.30 11.51 -23.05
CA ILE A 365 3.39 10.56 -23.24
C ILE A 365 3.62 10.28 -24.72
N SER A 366 2.57 9.93 -25.47
CA SER A 366 2.65 9.69 -26.91
C SER A 366 3.16 10.91 -27.67
N LYS A 367 2.76 12.12 -27.25
CA LYS A 367 3.21 13.37 -27.86
C LYS A 367 4.70 13.57 -27.65
N ILE A 368 5.21 13.40 -26.42
CA ILE A 368 6.64 13.50 -26.09
C ILE A 368 7.46 12.51 -26.91
N LEU A 369 7.01 11.25 -27.00
CA LEU A 369 7.70 10.19 -27.74
C LEU A 369 7.76 10.47 -29.24
N SER A 370 6.70 11.03 -29.82
CA SER A 370 6.64 11.36 -31.26
C SER A 370 7.41 12.62 -31.65
N ALA A 371 7.63 13.55 -30.72
CA ALA A 371 7.99 14.92 -31.05
C ALA A 371 9.48 15.21 -30.82
N SER A 372 10.37 14.38 -31.37
CA SER A 372 11.83 14.48 -31.18
C SER A 372 12.43 15.86 -31.48
N GLN A 373 11.92 16.55 -32.51
CA GLN A 373 12.45 17.85 -32.97
C GLN A 373 11.78 19.08 -32.33
N THR A 374 10.74 18.92 -31.52
CA THR A 374 10.06 20.08 -30.93
C THR A 374 10.77 20.55 -29.66
N PRO A 375 10.95 21.87 -29.45
CA PRO A 375 11.51 22.42 -28.22
C PRO A 375 10.66 22.08 -26.98
N ASP A 376 11.32 21.90 -25.85
CA ASP A 376 10.69 21.52 -24.57
C ASP A 376 9.64 22.55 -24.10
N GLU A 377 9.90 23.84 -24.32
CA GLU A 377 8.95 24.94 -24.03
C GLU A 377 7.61 24.77 -24.74
N VAL A 378 7.66 24.50 -26.05
CA VAL A 378 6.47 24.36 -26.88
C VAL A 378 5.70 23.10 -26.49
N LEU A 379 6.42 22.01 -26.15
CA LEU A 379 5.80 20.79 -25.65
C LEU A 379 5.11 20.99 -24.31
N TYR A 380 5.77 21.67 -23.37
CA TYR A 380 5.21 22.00 -22.07
C TYR A 380 3.92 22.81 -22.24
N ASP A 381 3.94 23.92 -22.98
CA ASP A 381 2.77 24.75 -23.22
C ASP A 381 1.63 23.98 -23.89
N THR A 382 1.94 23.10 -24.84
CA THR A 382 0.94 22.27 -25.53
C THR A 382 0.29 21.29 -24.58
N ILE A 383 1.09 20.59 -23.76
CA ILE A 383 0.59 19.60 -22.78
C ILE A 383 -0.29 20.30 -21.75
N ILE A 384 0.21 21.37 -21.15
CA ILE A 384 -0.50 22.12 -20.12
C ILE A 384 -1.80 22.70 -20.66
N LYS A 385 -1.77 23.34 -21.84
CA LYS A 385 -2.97 23.90 -22.45
C LYS A 385 -4.05 22.85 -22.65
N GLN A 386 -3.69 21.64 -23.10
CA GLN A 386 -4.65 20.56 -23.31
C GLN A 386 -5.16 19.98 -21.99
N VAL A 387 -4.27 19.69 -21.04
CA VAL A 387 -4.66 19.17 -19.72
C VAL A 387 -5.60 20.15 -18.99
N ASP A 388 -5.31 21.45 -19.04
CA ASP A 388 -6.10 22.49 -18.38
C ASP A 388 -7.43 22.80 -19.09
N THR A 389 -7.65 22.32 -20.32
CA THR A 389 -8.97 22.41 -20.97
C THR A 389 -10.02 21.54 -20.26
N ASP A 390 -9.61 20.39 -19.73
CA ASP A 390 -10.46 19.52 -18.92
C ASP A 390 -10.22 19.79 -17.44
N LYS A 391 -10.93 20.77 -16.88
CA LYS A 391 -10.80 21.14 -15.44
C LYS A 391 -11.02 19.96 -14.49
N ARG A 392 -11.81 18.96 -14.90
CA ARG A 392 -12.13 17.80 -14.06
C ARG A 392 -11.00 16.75 -14.11
N GLY A 393 -10.38 16.58 -15.28
CA GLY A 393 -9.22 15.71 -15.48
C GLY A 393 -7.89 16.32 -15.00
N SER A 394 -7.69 17.64 -15.12
CA SER A 394 -6.43 18.34 -14.83
C SER A 394 -5.88 18.06 -13.42
N LEU A 395 -6.76 17.99 -12.40
CA LEU A 395 -6.35 17.75 -11.02
C LEU A 395 -5.95 16.29 -10.74
N ALA A 396 -6.30 15.35 -11.61
CA ALA A 396 -6.07 13.93 -11.43
C ALA A 396 -4.90 13.38 -12.26
N VAL A 397 -4.44 14.13 -13.26
CA VAL A 397 -3.28 13.75 -14.11
C VAL A 397 -2.02 13.65 -13.26
N SER A 398 -1.31 12.53 -13.37
CA SER A 398 0.01 12.38 -12.78
C SER A 398 1.07 13.00 -13.70
N PHE A 399 1.45 14.23 -13.39
CA PHE A 399 2.58 14.88 -14.04
C PHE A 399 3.90 14.15 -13.83
N ALA A 400 4.08 13.45 -12.70
CA ALA A 400 5.23 12.60 -12.45
C ALA A 400 5.35 11.46 -13.48
N ALA A 401 4.25 10.82 -13.87
CA ALA A 401 4.27 9.76 -14.89
C ALA A 401 4.74 10.31 -16.25
N ILE A 402 4.22 11.48 -16.64
CA ILE A 402 4.60 12.16 -17.89
C ILE A 402 6.07 12.63 -17.82
N ALA A 403 6.47 13.23 -16.70
CA ALA A 403 7.84 13.70 -16.46
C ALA A 403 8.86 12.57 -16.45
N THR A 404 8.49 11.39 -15.95
CA THR A 404 9.33 10.19 -15.98
C THR A 404 9.67 9.81 -17.42
N VAL A 405 8.67 9.79 -18.31
CA VAL A 405 8.93 9.51 -19.73
C VAL A 405 9.78 10.61 -20.36
N ALA A 406 9.49 11.89 -20.08
CA ALA A 406 10.30 13.01 -20.56
C ALA A 406 11.79 12.84 -20.17
N PHE A 407 12.05 12.48 -18.91
CA PHE A 407 13.41 12.23 -18.43
C PHE A 407 14.10 11.08 -19.18
N HIS A 408 13.43 9.93 -19.34
CA HIS A 408 14.01 8.78 -20.06
C HIS A 408 14.23 9.04 -21.56
N THR A 409 13.50 10.00 -22.15
CA THR A 409 13.73 10.47 -23.53
C THR A 409 14.86 11.51 -23.67
N GLY A 410 15.52 11.89 -22.56
CA GLY A 410 16.59 12.89 -22.54
C GLY A 410 16.10 14.35 -22.44
N ARG A 411 14.80 14.58 -22.23
CA ARG A 411 14.19 15.92 -22.10
C ARG A 411 14.17 16.39 -20.65
N HIS A 412 15.35 16.68 -20.12
CA HIS A 412 15.53 17.00 -18.70
C HIS A 412 14.82 18.29 -18.26
N GLU A 413 14.79 19.32 -19.13
CA GLU A 413 14.11 20.59 -18.82
C GLU A 413 12.59 20.40 -18.76
N LEU A 414 12.01 19.74 -19.77
CA LEU A 414 10.59 19.39 -19.77
C LEU A 414 10.21 18.55 -18.54
N ALA A 415 11.01 17.53 -18.20
CA ALA A 415 10.77 16.66 -17.05
C ALA A 415 10.72 17.46 -15.74
N THR A 416 11.67 18.37 -15.52
CA THR A 416 11.74 19.20 -14.32
C THR A 416 10.52 20.10 -14.19
N ARG A 417 10.13 20.79 -15.27
CA ARG A 417 8.97 21.71 -15.27
C ARG A 417 7.64 20.99 -15.08
N LEU A 418 7.46 19.82 -15.70
CA LEU A 418 6.26 19.01 -15.48
C LEU A 418 6.20 18.53 -14.03
N LEU A 419 7.34 18.13 -13.46
CA LEU A 419 7.43 17.62 -12.11
C LEU A 419 7.13 18.67 -11.03
N GLU A 420 7.37 19.96 -11.31
CA GLU A 420 6.98 21.06 -10.40
C GLU A 420 5.46 21.19 -10.21
N ARG A 421 4.66 20.71 -11.18
CA ARG A 421 3.19 20.71 -11.09
C ARG A 421 2.61 19.50 -10.38
N GLU A 422 3.41 18.47 -10.10
CA GLU A 422 2.93 17.29 -9.39
C GLU A 422 2.55 17.64 -7.95
N VAL A 423 1.31 17.33 -7.58
CA VAL A 423 0.77 17.62 -6.24
C VAL A 423 1.30 16.62 -5.20
N HIS A 424 1.58 15.39 -5.61
CA HIS A 424 2.01 14.32 -4.71
C HIS A 424 3.52 14.36 -4.47
N THR A 425 3.93 14.85 -3.29
CA THR A 425 5.34 14.94 -2.86
C THR A 425 6.09 13.61 -3.03
N GLY A 426 5.49 12.47 -2.69
CA GLY A 426 6.15 11.17 -2.84
C GLY A 426 6.49 10.79 -4.27
N ARG A 427 5.63 11.11 -5.24
CA ARG A 427 5.91 10.88 -6.67
C ARG A 427 6.98 11.85 -7.16
N GLN A 428 6.96 13.08 -6.66
CA GLN A 428 7.96 14.09 -6.95
C GLN A 428 9.36 13.68 -6.48
N VAL A 429 9.48 13.30 -5.21
CA VAL A 429 10.73 12.86 -4.59
C VAL A 429 11.27 11.61 -5.28
N ARG A 430 10.41 10.64 -5.60
CA ARG A 430 10.81 9.43 -6.33
C ARG A 430 11.47 9.74 -7.67
N LEU A 431 10.84 10.58 -8.50
CA LEU A 431 11.43 10.94 -9.79
C LEU A 431 12.71 11.79 -9.61
N LEU A 432 12.74 12.74 -8.66
CA LEU A 432 13.96 13.53 -8.39
C LEU A 432 15.16 12.64 -7.99
N LEU A 433 14.90 11.59 -7.22
CA LEU A 433 15.90 10.59 -6.86
C LEU A 433 16.38 9.77 -8.06
N GLU A 434 15.48 9.36 -8.96
CA GLU A 434 15.84 8.70 -10.22
C GLU A 434 16.67 9.62 -11.14
N MET A 435 16.37 10.92 -11.15
CA MET A 435 17.12 11.92 -11.89
C MET A 435 18.49 12.26 -11.26
N GLY A 436 18.81 11.73 -10.08
CA GLY A 436 20.04 12.04 -9.34
C GLY A 436 20.06 13.46 -8.72
N ALA A 437 18.93 14.17 -8.73
CA ALA A 437 18.78 15.52 -8.19
C ALA A 437 18.55 15.48 -6.66
N PHE A 438 19.52 14.94 -5.92
CA PHE A 438 19.37 14.65 -4.49
C PHE A 438 19.06 15.89 -3.63
N GLU A 439 19.66 17.04 -3.94
CA GLU A 439 19.42 18.28 -3.19
C GLU A 439 17.96 18.76 -3.35
N ALA A 440 17.46 18.78 -4.59
CA ALA A 440 16.07 19.11 -4.87
C ALA A 440 15.10 18.08 -4.27
N ALA A 441 15.45 16.78 -4.30
CA ALA A 441 14.67 15.72 -3.67
C ALA A 441 14.57 15.94 -2.15
N LEU A 442 15.68 16.29 -1.50
CA LEU A 442 15.74 16.53 -0.07
C LEU A 442 14.92 17.75 0.31
N TRP A 443 15.07 18.86 -0.41
CA TRP A 443 14.28 20.08 -0.19
C TRP A 443 12.77 19.82 -0.31
N LYS A 444 12.35 19.06 -1.34
CA LYS A 444 10.93 18.71 -1.53
C LYS A 444 10.42 17.74 -0.46
N ALA A 445 11.25 16.80 -0.02
CA ALA A 445 10.91 15.91 1.08
C ALA A 445 10.73 16.66 2.40
N GLU A 446 11.62 17.62 2.71
CA GLU A 446 11.54 18.46 3.92
C GLU A 446 10.32 19.40 3.92
N ALA A 447 9.91 19.89 2.75
CA ALA A 447 8.69 20.67 2.60
C ALA A 447 7.42 19.82 2.73
N GLY A 448 7.54 18.50 2.60
CA GLY A 448 6.45 17.55 2.72
C GLY A 448 6.04 17.27 4.17
N PRO A 449 4.84 16.72 4.40
CA PRO A 449 4.37 16.38 5.74
C PRO A 449 4.97 15.08 6.31
N ASP A 450 5.61 14.26 5.46
CA ASP A 450 6.02 12.91 5.80
C ASP A 450 7.55 12.78 5.88
N ALA A 451 8.05 12.46 7.07
CA ALA A 451 9.47 12.27 7.34
C ALA A 451 10.05 11.03 6.64
N ASP A 452 9.21 10.08 6.23
CA ASP A 452 9.66 8.87 5.53
C ASP A 452 10.27 9.22 4.17
N PHE A 453 9.79 10.26 3.48
CA PHE A 453 10.43 10.73 2.26
C PHE A 453 11.81 11.32 2.52
N VAL A 454 12.02 11.99 3.65
CA VAL A 454 13.35 12.50 4.03
C VAL A 454 14.28 11.32 4.29
N PHE A 455 13.84 10.30 5.02
CA PHE A 455 14.63 9.09 5.23
C PHE A 455 14.91 8.33 3.93
N GLN A 456 13.94 8.24 3.02
CA GLN A 456 14.14 7.62 1.71
C GLN A 456 15.26 8.31 0.92
N VAL A 457 15.28 9.65 0.91
CA VAL A 457 16.33 10.44 0.25
C VAL A 457 17.67 10.23 0.95
N LEU A 458 17.70 10.28 2.29
CA LEU A 458 18.91 10.07 3.08
C LEU A 458 19.54 8.69 2.87
N PHE A 459 18.74 7.62 2.84
CA PHE A 459 19.26 6.27 2.63
C PHE A 459 19.82 6.07 1.23
N GLN A 460 19.17 6.62 0.20
CA GLN A 460 19.75 6.59 -1.15
C GLN A 460 21.02 7.45 -1.26
N LEU A 461 21.07 8.59 -0.57
CA LEU A 461 22.27 9.43 -0.50
C LEU A 461 23.44 8.69 0.16
N LEU A 462 23.20 8.04 1.29
CA LEU A 462 24.21 7.27 2.01
C LEU A 462 24.71 6.05 1.21
N ASP A 463 23.87 5.48 0.35
CA ASP A 463 24.23 4.35 -0.51
C ASP A 463 24.99 4.78 -1.78
N LYS A 464 24.56 5.87 -2.42
CA LYS A 464 25.06 6.25 -3.76
C LYS A 464 26.08 7.39 -3.78
N ALA A 465 26.11 8.25 -2.77
CA ALA A 465 26.96 9.42 -2.72
C ALA A 465 28.10 9.25 -1.70
N PRO A 466 29.28 9.86 -1.94
CA PRO A 466 30.35 9.85 -0.96
C PRO A 466 29.93 10.59 0.31
N GLU A 467 30.38 10.10 1.48
CA GLU A 467 30.04 10.67 2.79
C GLU A 467 30.29 12.18 2.86
N GLU A 468 31.34 12.68 2.20
CA GLU A 468 31.67 14.11 2.18
C GLU A 468 30.58 14.96 1.54
N GLN A 469 30.01 14.49 0.44
CA GLN A 469 28.90 15.17 -0.24
C GLN A 469 27.65 15.11 0.63
N VAL A 470 27.37 13.96 1.25
CA VAL A 470 26.24 13.79 2.16
C VAL A 470 26.34 14.75 3.34
N PHE A 471 27.51 14.83 3.98
CA PHE A 471 27.72 15.69 5.13
C PHE A 471 27.62 17.17 4.78
N GLU A 472 28.06 17.58 3.58
CA GLU A 472 27.86 18.95 3.12
C GLU A 472 26.37 19.27 2.90
N MET A 473 25.60 18.36 2.29
CA MET A 473 24.16 18.54 2.14
C MET A 473 23.41 18.60 3.48
N LEU A 474 23.83 17.81 4.47
CA LEU A 474 23.26 17.85 5.81
C LEU A 474 23.56 19.17 6.54
N LYS A 475 24.61 19.91 6.17
CA LYS A 475 24.84 21.25 6.75
C LYS A 475 23.83 22.27 6.25
N SER A 476 23.46 22.21 4.97
CA SER A 476 22.48 23.12 4.37
C SER A 476 21.03 22.77 4.70
N HIS A 477 20.76 21.55 5.18
CA HIS A 477 19.41 21.03 5.46
C HIS A 477 19.23 20.62 6.94
N PRO A 478 18.81 21.54 7.83
CA PRO A 478 18.76 21.30 9.28
C PRO A 478 17.78 20.21 9.72
N THR A 479 16.66 20.06 9.02
CA THR A 479 15.62 19.06 9.35
C THR A 479 16.14 17.66 9.03
N ALA A 480 16.68 17.45 7.84
CA ALA A 480 17.35 16.23 7.41
C ALA A 480 18.52 15.89 8.34
N ARG A 481 19.32 16.88 8.76
CA ARG A 481 20.38 16.71 9.76
C ARG A 481 19.85 16.19 11.09
N SER A 482 18.75 16.74 11.60
CA SER A 482 18.18 16.29 12.86
C SER A 482 17.71 14.84 12.80
N LEU A 483 17.09 14.45 11.68
CA LEU A 483 16.59 13.09 11.45
C LEU A 483 17.76 12.10 11.27
N PHE A 484 18.79 12.49 10.50
CA PHE A 484 20.03 11.74 10.35
C PHE A 484 20.70 11.47 11.70
N ILE A 485 20.83 12.50 12.55
CA ILE A 485 21.40 12.36 13.90
C ILE A 485 20.56 11.39 14.74
N SER A 486 19.23 11.53 14.72
CA SER A 486 18.30 10.67 15.46
C SER A 486 18.41 9.20 15.03
N TYR A 487 18.55 8.96 13.73
CA TYR A 487 18.77 7.63 13.16
C TYR A 487 20.12 7.05 13.60
N CYS A 488 21.22 7.78 13.39
CA CYS A 488 22.56 7.28 13.67
C CYS A 488 22.78 6.99 15.17
N LYS A 489 22.17 7.78 16.06
CA LYS A 489 22.20 7.50 17.52
C LYS A 489 21.62 6.13 17.90
N LYS A 490 20.71 5.58 17.09
CA LYS A 490 20.09 4.27 17.34
C LYS A 490 20.77 3.14 16.55
N SER A 491 21.24 3.44 15.35
CA SER A 491 21.66 2.42 14.38
C SER A 491 23.17 2.38 14.14
N ASP A 492 23.85 3.52 14.07
CA ASP A 492 25.26 3.63 13.64
C ASP A 492 25.96 4.85 14.27
N ILE A 493 26.49 4.64 15.48
CA ILE A 493 27.26 5.66 16.21
C ILE A 493 28.59 6.01 15.50
N PRO A 494 29.36 5.06 14.94
CA PRO A 494 30.59 5.38 14.19
C PRO A 494 30.38 6.34 13.02
N LEU A 495 29.29 6.21 12.25
CA LEU A 495 28.94 7.16 11.20
C LEU A 495 28.63 8.55 11.76
N LEU A 496 27.90 8.61 12.88
CA LEU A 496 27.59 9.87 13.57
C LEU A 496 28.86 10.61 14.02
N MET A 497 29.84 9.87 14.54
CA MET A 497 31.10 10.45 15.00
C MET A 497 31.89 11.08 13.86
N ARG A 498 32.02 10.37 12.73
CA ARG A 498 32.66 10.92 11.50
C ARG A 498 31.96 12.18 11.00
N PHE A 499 30.62 12.22 11.06
CA PHE A 499 29.85 13.41 10.72
C PHE A 499 30.17 14.59 11.66
N TYR A 500 30.17 14.37 12.97
CA TYR A 500 30.47 15.42 13.96
C TYR A 500 31.90 15.95 13.83
N GLU A 501 32.87 15.08 13.62
CA GLU A 501 34.27 15.45 13.41
C GLU A 501 34.45 16.30 12.16
N ARG A 502 33.86 15.88 11.03
CA ARG A 502 33.94 16.61 9.75
C ARG A 502 33.24 17.97 9.79
N CYS A 503 32.18 18.09 10.59
CA CYS A 503 31.46 19.34 10.79
C CYS A 503 32.05 20.22 11.91
N SER A 504 33.19 19.83 12.50
CA SER A 504 33.82 20.52 13.63
C SER A 504 32.89 20.71 14.84
N MET A 505 31.95 19.78 15.03
CA MET A 505 31.00 19.79 16.15
C MET A 505 31.64 19.13 17.38
N HIS A 506 32.74 19.71 17.88
CA HIS A 506 33.57 19.14 18.95
C HIS A 506 32.78 18.82 20.23
N GLN A 507 31.78 19.65 20.56
CA GLN A 507 30.89 19.40 21.69
C GLN A 507 30.15 18.06 21.57
N CYS A 508 29.56 17.79 20.39
CA CYS A 508 28.76 16.58 20.19
C CYS A 508 29.61 15.32 20.17
N VAL A 509 30.85 15.40 19.65
CA VAL A 509 31.86 14.33 19.75
C VAL A 509 32.15 14.03 21.22
N ALA A 510 32.45 15.05 22.01
CA ALA A 510 32.79 14.90 23.42
C ALA A 510 31.60 14.34 24.24
N GLU A 511 30.38 14.81 23.99
CA GLU A 511 29.18 14.28 24.63
C GLU A 511 28.95 12.79 24.32
N GLN A 512 29.19 12.35 23.07
CA GLN A 512 29.10 10.94 22.71
C GLN A 512 30.18 10.09 23.40
N ILE A 513 31.43 10.56 23.45
CA ILE A 513 32.50 9.87 24.17
C ILE A 513 32.15 9.72 25.66
N VAL A 514 31.65 10.77 26.30
CA VAL A 514 31.21 10.71 27.72
C VAL A 514 30.07 9.71 27.89
N GLN A 515 29.12 9.67 26.96
CA GLN A 515 27.98 8.75 27.01
C GLN A 515 28.44 7.29 26.86
N GLN A 516 29.38 7.01 25.95
CA GLN A 516 29.97 5.69 25.77
C GLN A 516 30.77 5.26 27.01
N ALA A 517 31.65 6.13 27.51
CA ALA A 517 32.42 5.90 28.74
C ALA A 517 31.54 5.69 29.98
N ALA A 518 30.30 6.19 29.98
CA ALA A 518 29.33 5.96 31.05
C ALA A 518 28.63 4.58 30.93
N GLN A 519 28.36 4.11 29.70
CA GLN A 519 27.81 2.76 29.48
C GLN A 519 28.81 1.67 29.85
N GLU A 520 30.10 1.94 29.67
CA GLU A 520 31.20 1.04 29.98
C GLU A 520 31.63 1.07 31.47
N ALA A 521 30.89 1.79 32.33
CA ALA A 521 31.24 2.00 33.73
C ALA A 521 31.29 0.73 34.60
N GLY A 522 30.80 -0.41 34.09
CA GLY A 522 30.91 -1.73 34.73
C GLY A 522 32.00 -2.65 34.14
N SER A 523 32.79 -2.17 33.17
CA SER A 523 33.83 -2.97 32.50
C SER A 523 35.17 -2.94 33.25
N VAL A 524 36.03 -3.93 32.95
CA VAL A 524 37.29 -4.25 33.65
C VAL A 524 38.42 -3.24 33.37
N TRP A 525 38.18 -2.19 32.56
CA TRP A 525 39.24 -1.31 32.04
C TRP A 525 39.14 0.16 32.48
N PRO A 526 39.40 0.49 33.76
CA PRO A 526 39.40 1.86 34.26
C PRO A 526 40.38 2.81 33.54
N GLN A 527 41.44 2.28 32.91
CA GLN A 527 42.47 3.09 32.23
C GLN A 527 42.02 3.59 30.86
N GLU A 528 41.30 2.76 30.09
CA GLU A 528 40.76 3.15 28.78
C GLU A 528 39.69 4.22 28.94
N ARG A 529 38.78 4.02 29.91
CA ARG A 529 37.77 5.01 30.28
C ARG A 529 38.36 6.37 30.68
N VAL A 530 39.47 6.36 31.44
CA VAL A 530 40.17 7.61 31.81
C VAL A 530 40.72 8.30 30.56
N ARG A 531 41.37 7.55 29.66
CA ARG A 531 41.93 8.10 28.41
C ARG A 531 40.85 8.70 27.51
N GLU A 532 39.69 8.04 27.39
CA GLU A 532 38.55 8.55 26.60
C GLU A 532 37.97 9.83 27.19
N LEU A 533 37.79 9.88 28.51
CA LEU A 533 37.31 11.08 29.19
C LEU A 533 38.33 12.24 29.10
N GLU A 534 39.63 11.96 29.12
CA GLU A 534 40.65 12.98 28.87
C GLU A 534 40.55 13.55 27.45
N ALA A 535 40.38 12.70 26.44
CA ALA A 535 40.12 13.15 25.07
C ALA A 535 38.83 13.99 24.96
N ALA A 536 37.76 13.59 25.66
CA ALA A 536 36.51 14.35 25.71
C ALA A 536 36.70 15.72 26.38
N ALA A 537 37.46 15.81 27.47
CA ALA A 537 37.78 17.07 28.14
C ALA A 537 38.53 18.03 27.20
N GLU A 538 39.55 17.54 26.49
CA GLU A 538 40.28 18.33 25.48
C GLU A 538 39.34 18.87 24.40
N LEU A 539 38.41 18.04 23.90
CA LEU A 539 37.43 18.46 22.89
C LEU A 539 36.47 19.53 23.42
N PHE A 540 36.02 19.45 24.67
CA PHE A 540 35.18 20.50 25.26
C PHE A 540 35.92 21.84 25.36
N THR A 541 37.22 21.85 25.63
CA THR A 541 38.00 23.11 25.68
C THR A 541 38.11 23.82 24.34
N ARG A 542 37.94 23.11 23.22
CA ARG A 542 37.93 23.71 21.87
C ARG A 542 36.71 24.57 21.62
N THR A 543 35.65 24.44 22.44
CA THR A 543 34.43 25.24 22.34
C THR A 543 34.34 26.22 23.52
N ARG A 544 34.28 27.52 23.24
CA ARG A 544 34.36 28.59 24.25
C ARG A 544 33.31 28.49 25.36
N ASP A 545 32.13 27.99 25.04
CA ASP A 545 30.98 27.95 25.97
C ASP A 545 30.94 26.69 26.85
N ASN A 546 31.82 25.71 26.61
CA ASN A 546 31.81 24.41 27.27
C ASN A 546 32.78 24.30 28.47
N GLY A 547 33.15 25.44 29.08
CA GLY A 547 34.09 25.46 30.21
C GLY A 547 33.60 24.69 31.44
N PHE A 548 32.29 24.61 31.66
CA PHE A 548 31.72 23.79 32.72
C PHE A 548 31.88 22.29 32.41
N GLN A 549 31.54 21.87 31.20
CA GLN A 549 31.60 20.48 30.75
C GLN A 549 33.05 19.97 30.77
N ALA A 550 34.00 20.75 30.25
CA ALA A 550 35.42 20.42 30.30
C ALA A 550 35.87 20.15 31.74
N LYS A 551 35.57 21.08 32.65
CA LYS A 551 35.92 20.94 34.06
C LYS A 551 35.22 19.77 34.75
N ALA A 552 33.94 19.53 34.44
CA ALA A 552 33.19 18.42 35.01
C ALA A 552 33.79 17.06 34.60
N VAL A 553 34.25 16.95 33.35
CA VAL A 553 34.94 15.74 32.86
C VAL A 553 36.34 15.62 33.49
N GLU A 554 37.11 16.71 33.61
CA GLU A 554 38.40 16.72 34.32
C GLU A 554 38.26 16.29 35.79
N ASP A 555 37.26 16.83 36.50
CA ASP A 555 36.95 16.44 37.87
C ASP A 555 36.54 14.96 37.94
N SER A 556 35.80 14.45 36.94
CA SER A 556 35.45 13.02 36.86
C SER A 556 36.67 12.13 36.66
N VAL A 557 37.60 12.51 35.78
CA VAL A 557 38.90 11.82 35.58
C VAL A 557 39.72 11.83 36.87
N LYS A 558 39.79 12.98 37.55
CA LYS A 558 40.49 13.12 38.83
C LYS A 558 39.90 12.21 39.89
N LEU A 559 38.57 12.11 39.96
CA LEU A 559 37.88 11.24 40.91
C LEU A 559 38.20 9.77 40.66
N LEU A 560 38.10 9.31 39.40
CA LEU A 560 38.40 7.93 39.03
C LEU A 560 39.83 7.53 39.41
N ARG A 561 40.82 8.41 39.20
CA ARG A 561 42.22 8.19 39.61
C ARG A 561 42.36 8.07 41.13
N ILE A 562 41.70 8.92 41.90
CA ILE A 562 41.73 8.85 43.36
C ILE A 562 41.05 7.56 43.85
N GLN A 563 39.92 7.17 43.27
CA GLN A 563 39.23 5.92 43.61
C GLN A 563 40.09 4.69 43.33
N GLN A 564 40.79 4.65 42.19
CA GLN A 564 41.74 3.57 41.87
C GLN A 564 42.87 3.49 42.90
N GLN A 565 43.41 4.62 43.36
CA GLN A 565 44.45 4.66 44.39
C GLN A 565 43.93 4.15 45.74
N LEU A 566 42.70 4.51 46.11
CA LEU A 566 42.07 4.09 47.37
C LEU A 566 41.76 2.59 47.37
N GLU A 567 41.32 2.03 46.25
CA GLU A 567 41.12 0.59 46.09
C GLU A 567 42.43 -0.20 46.05
N ALA A 568 43.44 0.28 45.30
CA ALA A 568 44.74 -0.37 45.22
C ALA A 568 45.46 -0.40 46.58
N ALA A 569 45.23 0.58 47.43
CA ALA A 569 45.72 0.62 48.81
C ALA A 569 44.89 -0.26 49.78
N GLY A 570 43.78 -0.86 49.33
CA GLY A 570 42.87 -1.68 50.14
C GLY A 570 42.11 -0.87 51.19
N THR A 571 42.07 0.46 51.06
CA THR A 571 41.70 1.37 52.14
C THR A 571 40.19 1.58 52.25
N VAL A 572 39.44 1.36 51.17
CA VAL A 572 38.01 1.68 51.11
C VAL A 572 37.29 0.66 50.22
N GLN A 573 36.20 0.09 50.72
CA GLN A 573 35.22 -0.67 49.96
C GLN A 573 33.82 -0.16 50.31
N LEU A 574 32.90 -0.16 49.35
CA LEU A 574 31.49 0.13 49.63
C LEU A 574 30.84 -1.07 50.31
N PRO A 575 29.96 -0.86 51.31
CA PRO A 575 29.20 -1.95 51.90
C PRO A 575 28.32 -2.64 50.83
N PRO A 576 28.07 -3.96 50.94
CA PRO A 576 27.12 -4.64 50.07
C PRO A 576 25.74 -3.99 50.18
N PRO A 577 24.91 -4.02 49.13
CA PRO A 577 23.59 -3.41 49.17
C PRO A 577 22.76 -4.04 50.30
N THR A 578 22.47 -3.27 51.34
CA THR A 578 21.47 -3.65 52.34
C THR A 578 20.12 -3.71 51.64
N ALA A 579 19.49 -4.88 51.62
CA ALA A 579 18.13 -5.08 51.11
C ALA A 579 17.15 -4.22 51.92
N THR A 580 16.89 -3.00 51.47
CA THR A 580 15.75 -2.21 51.93
C THR A 580 14.49 -2.77 51.28
N ALA A 581 13.53 -3.11 52.13
CA ALA A 581 12.27 -3.76 51.81
C ALA A 581 11.41 -2.98 50.80
N THR A 582 11.54 -3.32 49.51
CA THR A 582 10.45 -3.29 48.54
C THR A 582 10.74 -4.34 47.47
N GLY A 583 9.94 -5.40 47.45
CA GLY A 583 9.92 -6.36 46.36
C GLY A 583 9.83 -7.80 46.82
N VAL A 584 8.60 -8.31 46.91
CA VAL A 584 8.34 -9.75 46.81
C VAL A 584 8.84 -10.21 45.44
N GLY A 585 9.72 -11.20 45.42
CA GLY A 585 10.25 -11.83 44.21
C GLY A 585 11.08 -13.03 44.61
N GLU A 586 10.50 -14.21 44.41
CA GLU A 586 10.98 -15.53 44.83
C GLU A 586 12.34 -15.92 44.21
N GLY A 587 13.09 -16.74 44.97
CA GLY A 587 13.94 -17.79 44.40
C GLY A 587 15.40 -17.44 44.12
N SER A 588 16.26 -17.59 45.12
CA SER A 588 17.53 -18.31 44.92
C SER A 588 18.13 -18.71 46.27
N GLN A 589 18.14 -20.01 46.55
CA GLN A 589 19.00 -20.62 47.56
C GLN A 589 20.42 -20.71 46.99
N GLY A 590 21.36 -20.01 47.61
CA GLY A 590 22.80 -20.16 47.38
C GLY A 590 23.54 -19.74 48.63
N GLY A 591 24.23 -20.71 49.26
CA GLY A 591 24.94 -20.54 50.53
C GLY A 591 26.07 -19.52 50.48
N GLY A 592 26.42 -19.01 51.66
CA GLY A 592 27.43 -17.99 51.83
C GLY A 592 28.85 -18.47 51.52
N GLU A 593 29.66 -17.52 51.04
CA GLU A 593 31.10 -17.34 51.26
C GLU A 593 31.49 -16.03 50.55
N GLY A 594 32.08 -15.08 51.28
CA GLY A 594 32.65 -13.84 50.75
C GLY A 594 31.77 -12.58 50.86
N GLU A 595 31.82 -11.89 52.00
CA GLU A 595 31.48 -10.46 52.08
C GLU A 595 32.56 -9.63 51.35
N GLU A 596 32.67 -9.74 50.03
CA GLU A 596 33.52 -8.84 49.24
C GLU A 596 32.77 -7.52 49.00
N GLY A 597 33.32 -6.42 49.54
CA GLY A 597 32.74 -5.10 49.38
C GLY A 597 32.73 -4.63 47.92
N ARG A 598 31.76 -3.78 47.57
CA ARG A 598 31.62 -3.23 46.22
C ARG A 598 32.75 -2.24 45.92
N SER A 599 33.23 -2.26 44.67
CA SER A 599 34.18 -1.29 44.14
C SER A 599 33.68 0.16 44.31
N VAL A 600 34.55 1.02 44.83
CA VAL A 600 34.39 2.48 44.96
C VAL A 600 34.60 3.18 43.62
N VAL A 601 35.31 2.57 42.67
CA VAL A 601 35.50 3.11 41.32
C VAL A 601 34.16 3.27 40.61
N GLY A 602 33.89 4.50 40.16
CA GLY A 602 32.62 4.87 39.52
C GLY A 602 31.55 5.38 40.49
N ALA A 603 31.80 5.37 41.81
CA ALA A 603 30.93 6.02 42.79
C ALA A 603 31.00 7.55 42.66
N SER A 604 29.97 8.25 43.13
CA SER A 604 29.97 9.70 43.21
C SER A 604 30.99 10.23 44.24
N VAL A 605 31.35 11.51 44.15
CA VAL A 605 32.23 12.17 45.15
C VAL A 605 31.67 12.00 46.57
N ASN A 606 30.35 12.12 46.74
CA ASN A 606 29.68 11.99 48.04
C ASN A 606 29.76 10.56 48.59
N GLU A 607 29.54 9.56 47.74
CA GLU A 607 29.64 8.14 48.13
C GLU A 607 31.08 7.76 48.46
N THR A 608 32.04 8.29 47.70
CA THR A 608 33.48 8.10 47.97
C THR A 608 33.88 8.69 49.31
N ILE A 609 33.44 9.94 49.61
CA ILE A 609 33.68 10.57 50.92
C ILE A 609 33.02 9.76 52.04
N ALA A 610 31.76 9.31 51.85
CA ALA A 610 31.07 8.50 52.85
C ALA A 610 31.77 7.18 53.11
N ALA A 611 32.28 6.51 52.06
CA ALA A 611 33.04 5.27 52.17
C ALA A 611 34.37 5.49 52.91
N CYS A 612 35.12 6.57 52.60
CA CYS A 612 36.33 6.93 53.33
C CYS A 612 36.06 7.19 54.83
N LEU A 613 34.95 7.88 55.15
CA LEU A 613 34.56 8.16 56.53
C LEU A 613 34.13 6.89 57.27
N ALA A 614 33.39 5.98 56.62
CA ALA A 614 33.00 4.69 57.17
C ALA A 614 34.21 3.78 57.43
N ALA A 615 35.24 3.85 56.59
CA ALA A 615 36.52 3.15 56.79
C ALA A 615 37.44 3.81 57.84
N GLY A 616 37.02 4.93 58.46
CA GLY A 616 37.81 5.67 59.44
C GLY A 616 38.92 6.53 58.84
N ASN A 617 39.02 6.61 57.53
CA ASN A 617 40.04 7.37 56.80
C ASN A 617 39.64 8.85 56.64
N ASN A 618 39.69 9.57 57.76
CA ASN A 618 39.32 10.98 57.84
C ASN A 618 40.24 11.91 57.04
N ARG A 619 41.49 11.51 56.79
CA ARG A 619 42.47 12.31 56.04
C ARG A 619 42.11 12.38 54.56
N ASP A 620 41.82 11.24 53.95
CA ASP A 620 41.44 11.19 52.54
C ASP A 620 40.04 11.76 52.30
N ALA A 621 39.11 11.60 53.25
CA ALA A 621 37.80 12.27 53.21
C ALA A 621 37.92 13.81 53.22
N GLN A 622 38.80 14.36 54.07
CA GLN A 622 39.05 15.80 54.12
C GLN A 622 39.77 16.30 52.86
N LYS A 623 40.68 15.50 52.28
CA LYS A 623 41.34 15.80 51.01
C LYS A 623 40.36 15.81 49.84
N LEU A 624 39.47 14.84 49.75
CA LEU A 624 38.39 14.80 48.75
C LEU A 624 37.47 16.04 48.86
N LYS A 625 37.11 16.45 50.08
CA LYS A 625 36.35 17.67 50.32
C LYS A 625 37.06 18.91 49.76
N SER A 626 38.36 19.08 50.03
CA SER A 626 39.12 20.23 49.52
C SER A 626 39.29 20.17 48.00
N ASP A 627 39.59 18.99 47.46
CA ASP A 627 39.91 18.78 46.05
C ASP A 627 38.72 19.01 45.13
N PHE A 628 37.51 18.65 45.56
CA PHE A 628 36.26 18.80 44.82
C PHE A 628 35.39 19.97 45.30
N LYS A 629 35.91 20.80 46.23
CA LYS A 629 35.22 21.97 46.80
C LYS A 629 33.81 21.64 47.31
N VAL A 630 33.66 20.50 47.99
CA VAL A 630 32.37 20.05 48.52
C VAL A 630 31.89 21.05 49.59
N PRO A 631 30.63 21.55 49.52
CA PRO A 631 30.12 22.51 50.49
C PRO A 631 30.24 22.00 51.93
N GLU A 632 30.64 22.87 52.86
CA GLU A 632 30.85 22.51 54.27
C GLU A 632 29.64 21.82 54.89
N ARG A 633 28.44 22.33 54.59
CA ARG A 633 27.17 21.76 55.04
C ARG A 633 26.94 20.33 54.53
N ARG A 634 27.34 20.02 53.30
CA ARG A 634 27.19 18.68 52.70
C ARG A 634 28.20 17.70 53.30
N TYR A 635 29.46 18.12 53.45
CA TYR A 635 30.47 17.32 54.12
C TYR A 635 30.09 17.02 55.58
N TYR A 636 29.58 18.02 56.30
CA TYR A 636 29.09 17.88 57.66
C TYR A 636 27.93 16.87 57.75
N TRP A 637 27.00 16.89 56.79
CA TRP A 637 25.92 15.90 56.70
C TRP A 637 26.43 14.48 56.40
N LEU A 638 27.41 14.31 55.50
CA LEU A 638 28.02 13.01 55.22
C LEU A 638 28.75 12.46 56.45
N ARG A 639 29.44 13.32 57.21
CA ARG A 639 30.09 12.98 58.47
C ARG A 639 29.10 12.53 59.53
N LEU A 640 28.01 13.27 59.72
CA LEU A 640 26.89 12.90 60.59
C LEU A 640 26.36 11.50 60.26
N GLN A 641 26.03 11.27 58.99
CA GLN A 641 25.49 10.02 58.50
C GLN A 641 26.47 8.85 58.66
N SER A 642 27.76 9.08 58.40
CA SER A 642 28.81 8.06 58.60
C SER A 642 28.97 7.67 60.07
N LEU A 643 29.01 8.66 60.99
CA LEU A 643 29.15 8.43 62.42
C LEU A 643 27.93 7.68 62.97
N ALA A 644 26.72 8.09 62.57
CA ALA A 644 25.48 7.40 62.94
C ALA A 644 25.47 5.94 62.46
N ARG A 645 25.81 5.66 61.19
CA ARG A 645 25.90 4.29 60.64
C ARG A 645 26.96 3.44 61.32
N SER A 646 28.10 4.04 61.69
CA SER A 646 29.16 3.38 62.46
C SER A 646 28.83 3.22 63.96
N ARG A 647 27.68 3.75 64.41
CA ARG A 647 27.23 3.80 65.81
C ARG A 647 28.21 4.48 66.77
N ASP A 648 29.02 5.42 66.26
CA ASP A 648 29.92 6.25 67.07
C ASP A 648 29.14 7.44 67.68
N TRP A 649 28.36 7.16 68.73
CA TRP A 649 27.54 8.16 69.43
C TRP A 649 28.37 9.22 70.14
N GLU A 650 29.59 8.88 70.60
CA GLU A 650 30.49 9.84 71.23
C GLU A 650 31.03 10.86 70.22
N GLY A 651 31.43 10.39 69.04
CA GLY A 651 31.81 11.24 67.92
C GLY A 651 30.66 12.12 67.45
N LEU A 652 29.44 11.57 67.43
CA LEU A 652 28.22 12.28 67.07
C LEU A 652 27.87 13.40 68.07
N ASP A 653 27.97 13.13 69.38
CA ASP A 653 27.74 14.13 70.42
C ASP A 653 28.78 15.25 70.39
N LYS A 654 30.06 14.93 70.13
CA LYS A 654 31.11 15.94 69.88
C LYS A 654 30.78 16.80 68.66
N LEU A 655 30.35 16.19 67.55
CA LEU A 655 29.95 16.90 66.34
C LEU A 655 28.77 17.85 66.61
N SER A 656 27.79 17.42 67.39
CA SER A 656 26.60 18.21 67.78
C SER A 656 26.92 19.44 68.65
N LYS A 657 28.09 19.47 69.31
CA LYS A 657 28.52 20.54 70.22
C LYS A 657 29.41 21.58 69.53
N GLU A 658 29.78 21.37 68.26
CA GLU A 658 30.50 22.36 67.46
C GLU A 658 29.66 23.63 67.25
N ARG A 659 30.32 24.80 67.15
CA ARG A 659 29.67 26.12 67.07
C ARG A 659 28.77 26.18 65.83
N ARG A 660 27.44 26.15 66.05
CA ARG A 660 26.36 26.13 65.03
C ARG A 660 26.40 24.91 64.11
N PRO A 661 25.70 23.80 64.42
CA PRO A 661 25.59 22.66 63.51
C PRO A 661 24.90 23.09 62.20
N LEU A 662 25.63 23.04 61.08
CA LEU A 662 25.21 23.60 59.78
C LEU A 662 23.95 22.94 59.18
N VAL A 663 23.63 21.72 59.63
CA VAL A 663 22.49 20.92 59.16
C VAL A 663 21.30 21.04 60.13
N GLY A 664 21.48 21.65 61.30
CA GLY A 664 20.49 21.71 62.38
C GLY A 664 20.43 20.41 63.20
N LEU A 665 19.94 20.51 64.44
CA LEU A 665 19.86 19.37 65.36
C LEU A 665 18.78 18.34 64.97
N ARG A 666 17.79 18.73 64.15
CA ARG A 666 16.78 17.83 63.59
C ARG A 666 17.40 16.66 62.82
N ALA A 667 18.42 16.93 62.00
CA ALA A 667 19.09 15.87 61.24
C ALA A 667 19.84 14.87 62.13
N PHE A 668 20.32 15.28 63.31
CA PHE A 668 20.94 14.38 64.27
C PHE A 668 19.90 13.41 64.88
N VAL A 669 18.71 13.93 65.19
CA VAL A 669 17.58 13.14 65.69
C VAL A 669 17.18 12.09 64.66
N GLU A 670 16.94 12.50 63.42
CA GLU A 670 16.56 11.62 62.31
C GLU A 670 17.62 10.54 62.05
N ALA A 671 18.91 10.91 61.98
CA ALA A 671 20.01 9.95 61.78
C ALA A 671 20.16 8.93 62.93
N CYS A 672 19.89 9.32 64.19
CA CYS A 672 19.91 8.40 65.32
C CYS A 672 18.72 7.44 65.30
N VAL A 673 17.53 7.94 64.94
CA VAL A 673 16.31 7.13 64.83
C VAL A 673 16.45 6.09 63.71
N GLU A 674 17.00 6.47 62.55
CA GLU A 674 17.27 5.56 61.43
C GLU A 674 18.15 4.35 61.83
N GLN A 675 19.00 4.52 62.86
CA GLN A 675 19.88 3.47 63.37
C GLN A 675 19.32 2.78 64.63
N GLY A 676 18.09 3.11 65.04
CA GLY A 676 17.39 2.54 66.20
C GLY A 676 17.81 3.11 67.56
N ALA A 677 18.62 4.18 67.59
CA ALA A 677 19.16 4.77 68.82
C ALA A 677 18.24 5.87 69.39
N LEU A 678 17.07 5.47 69.89
CA LEU A 678 16.03 6.39 70.39
C LEU A 678 16.48 7.22 71.60
N LEU A 679 17.30 6.64 72.49
CA LEU A 679 17.83 7.36 73.66
C LEU A 679 18.81 8.47 73.28
N GLU A 680 19.62 8.26 72.25
CA GLU A 680 20.56 9.27 71.75
C GLU A 680 19.81 10.37 70.98
N ALA A 681 18.80 9.99 70.20
CA ALA A 681 17.90 10.92 69.52
C ALA A 681 17.20 11.88 70.50
N ALA A 682 16.72 11.36 71.64
CA ALA A 682 16.04 12.17 72.67
C ALA A 682 16.94 13.27 73.27
N LYS A 683 18.26 13.03 73.38
CA LYS A 683 19.23 14.05 73.85
C LYS A 683 19.31 15.25 72.89
N TYR A 684 19.25 15.00 71.59
CA TYR A 684 19.32 16.06 70.59
C TYR A 684 18.00 16.83 70.48
N VAL A 685 16.85 16.16 70.65
CA VAL A 685 15.53 16.82 70.72
C VAL A 685 15.48 17.83 71.87
N GLY A 686 15.95 17.45 73.06
CA GLY A 686 15.98 18.35 74.22
C GLY A 686 16.79 19.64 74.02
N ARG A 687 17.67 19.68 73.00
CA ARG A 687 18.53 20.82 72.68
C ARG A 687 18.00 21.71 71.54
N ILE A 688 16.87 21.36 70.93
CA ILE A 688 16.22 22.17 69.90
C ILE A 688 15.52 23.36 70.56
N GLY A 689 15.83 24.59 70.12
CA GLY A 689 15.29 25.81 70.72
C GLY A 689 13.79 26.03 70.45
N ASP A 690 13.28 25.53 69.31
CA ASP A 690 11.86 25.63 68.95
C ASP A 690 11.03 24.57 69.68
N ALA A 691 9.97 25.00 70.38
CA ALA A 691 9.08 24.11 71.11
C ALA A 691 8.19 23.27 70.16
N ALA A 692 7.79 23.82 69.02
CA ALA A 692 6.93 23.13 68.06
C ALA A 692 7.68 21.95 67.41
N ASP A 693 8.91 22.17 66.96
CA ASP A 693 9.77 21.11 66.38
C ASP A 693 10.08 20.00 67.39
N ARG A 694 10.27 20.34 68.67
CA ARG A 694 10.49 19.35 69.74
C ARG A 694 9.28 18.45 69.94
N GLU A 695 8.10 19.04 69.98
CA GLU A 695 6.85 18.31 70.17
C GLU A 695 6.51 17.45 68.93
N GLU A 696 6.76 17.98 67.73
CA GLU A 696 6.62 17.24 66.47
C GLU A 696 7.53 16.01 66.44
N LEU A 697 8.85 16.17 66.66
CA LEU A 697 9.82 15.08 66.56
C LEU A 697 9.63 14.03 67.66
N SER A 698 9.29 14.45 68.88
CA SER A 698 9.03 13.53 70.00
C SER A 698 7.79 12.67 69.74
N ARG A 699 6.72 13.28 69.20
CA ARG A 699 5.49 12.59 68.82
C ARG A 699 5.71 11.66 67.63
N ARG A 700 6.41 12.14 66.60
CA ARG A 700 6.62 11.41 65.32
C ARG A 700 7.44 10.14 65.51
N PHE A 701 8.45 10.16 66.37
CA PHE A 701 9.36 9.05 66.58
C PHE A 701 9.18 8.33 67.92
N ASN A 702 8.10 8.65 68.65
CA ASN A 702 7.76 8.09 69.96
C ASN A 702 8.94 8.12 70.95
N LEU A 703 9.64 9.25 71.01
CA LEU A 703 10.85 9.43 71.81
C LEU A 703 10.48 9.68 73.29
N PRO A 704 11.25 9.15 74.25
CA PRO A 704 11.00 9.37 75.67
C PRO A 704 11.16 10.86 76.05
N ASP A 705 10.19 11.39 76.79
CA ASP A 705 10.18 12.79 77.23
C ASP A 705 11.19 13.01 78.37
N MET A 706 12.27 13.72 78.05
CA MET A 706 13.36 14.05 78.98
C MET A 706 13.23 15.49 79.53
N SER A 707 12.13 16.20 79.27
CA SER A 707 11.94 17.63 79.64
C SER A 707 11.37 17.86 81.05
N SER A 708 11.13 16.79 81.80
CA SER A 708 10.67 16.83 83.19
C SER A 708 11.70 16.17 84.08
N GLU A 709 11.98 16.80 85.23
CA GLU A 709 12.78 16.25 86.35
C GLU A 709 12.32 14.85 86.81
N ALA A 710 11.22 14.31 86.28
CA ALA A 710 10.73 12.95 86.51
C ALA A 710 11.63 11.83 85.95
N ALA A 711 12.46 12.04 84.92
CA ALA A 711 13.34 10.98 84.39
C ALA A 711 14.59 10.74 85.27
N ALA A 712 15.17 11.82 85.83
CA ALA A 712 16.28 11.72 86.78
C ALA A 712 15.83 11.12 88.13
N ALA A 713 14.58 11.39 88.53
CA ALA A 713 13.97 10.78 89.73
C ALA A 713 13.50 9.33 89.52
N ALA A 714 13.09 8.95 88.30
CA ALA A 714 12.66 7.58 87.97
C ALA A 714 13.84 6.60 87.76
N ALA A 715 15.01 7.09 87.31
CA ALA A 715 16.22 6.25 87.20
C ALA A 715 16.91 6.00 88.56
N ALA A 716 16.71 6.88 89.54
CA ALA A 716 17.29 6.74 90.89
C ALA A 716 16.43 5.92 91.86
N ALA A 717 15.16 5.63 91.52
CA ALA A 717 14.24 4.90 92.39
C ALA A 717 13.34 3.94 91.60
N ARG A 718 13.88 2.78 91.20
CA ARG A 718 13.24 1.43 91.22
C ARG A 718 13.99 0.45 90.31
N GLY A 719 14.41 -0.67 90.88
CA GLY A 719 15.16 -1.73 90.20
C GLY A 719 14.35 -2.53 89.17
N GLU A 720 15.11 -3.04 88.20
CA GLU A 720 15.00 -4.15 87.21
C GLU A 720 13.69 -4.93 86.91
N GLY A 721 12.55 -4.71 87.57
CA GLY A 721 11.32 -5.46 87.29
C GLY A 721 10.39 -4.85 86.22
N ALA A 722 10.46 -3.53 86.00
CA ALA A 722 9.47 -2.80 85.20
C ALA A 722 9.84 -2.66 83.71
N ILE A 723 11.13 -2.79 83.35
CA ILE A 723 11.61 -2.59 81.97
C ILE A 723 11.14 -3.71 81.03
N LEU A 724 10.95 -4.93 81.54
CA LEU A 724 10.46 -6.07 80.75
C LEU A 724 8.95 -6.01 80.46
N GLY A 725 8.17 -5.32 81.29
CA GLY A 725 6.73 -5.11 81.06
C GLY A 725 6.46 -4.11 79.95
N THR A 726 7.22 -3.01 79.91
CA THR A 726 7.13 -1.99 78.86
C THR A 726 7.75 -2.46 77.55
N LEU A 727 8.84 -3.24 77.57
CA LEU A 727 9.41 -3.81 76.33
C LEU A 727 8.45 -4.83 75.67
N ARG A 728 7.63 -5.56 76.45
CA ARG A 728 6.60 -6.44 75.89
C ARG A 728 5.44 -5.69 75.25
N SER A 729 5.05 -4.52 75.76
CA SER A 729 4.02 -3.69 75.11
C SER A 729 4.54 -2.93 73.89
N PHE A 730 5.84 -2.59 73.83
CA PHE A 730 6.47 -2.00 72.65
C PHE A 730 6.76 -3.00 71.53
N ALA A 731 7.07 -4.26 71.83
CA ALA A 731 7.21 -5.32 70.82
C ALA A 731 5.87 -5.70 70.17
N ALA A 732 4.75 -5.59 70.89
CA ALA A 732 3.41 -5.89 70.36
C ALA A 732 2.86 -4.75 69.46
N ALA A 733 3.24 -3.49 69.69
CA ALA A 733 2.80 -2.35 68.88
C ALA A 733 3.66 -2.12 67.62
N GLY A 734 4.91 -2.58 67.60
CA GLY A 734 5.82 -2.50 66.44
C GLY A 734 5.43 -3.40 65.26
N SER A 735 4.52 -4.35 65.45
CA SER A 735 4.02 -5.23 64.38
C SER A 735 2.78 -4.68 63.65
N ALA A 736 2.15 -3.60 64.13
CA ALA A 736 0.92 -3.06 63.54
C ALA A 736 1.07 -1.64 62.93
N ALA A 737 2.19 -0.95 63.16
CA ALA A 737 2.48 0.37 62.60
C ALA A 737 3.44 0.33 61.39
N GLY A 738 3.68 -0.84 60.81
CA GLY A 738 4.48 -1.04 59.60
C GLY A 738 3.69 -0.98 58.28
N ALA A 739 2.40 -0.61 58.30
CA ALA A 739 1.54 -0.70 57.12
C ALA A 739 0.70 0.56 56.81
N ALA A 740 0.92 1.71 57.46
CA ALA A 740 0.04 2.88 57.27
C ALA A 740 0.75 4.25 57.25
N ALA A 741 1.98 4.31 56.75
CA ALA A 741 2.67 5.59 56.47
C ALA A 741 3.44 5.60 55.14
N VAL A 742 2.92 4.87 54.14
CA VAL A 742 3.24 5.07 52.71
C VAL A 742 1.93 5.39 52.01
N ALA A 743 1.49 6.64 52.14
CA ALA A 743 0.57 7.33 51.24
C ALA A 743 0.14 8.65 51.90
N ALA A 744 0.83 9.75 51.56
CA ALA A 744 0.28 11.11 51.44
C ALA A 744 1.41 12.15 51.54
N ASN A 745 2.06 12.49 50.43
CA ASN A 745 1.72 13.65 49.60
C ASN A 745 2.87 13.87 48.59
N PRO A 746 2.58 14.01 47.27
CA PRO A 746 3.57 14.11 46.22
C PRO A 746 3.94 15.58 45.98
N ALA A 747 5.16 15.98 46.35
CA ALA A 747 5.76 17.24 45.90
C ALA A 747 7.26 17.25 46.22
N ALA A 748 8.06 16.59 45.38
CA ALA A 748 9.47 16.92 45.08
C ALA A 748 10.13 15.74 44.33
N SER A 749 9.64 15.43 43.12
CA SER A 749 10.32 14.49 42.23
C SER A 749 9.85 14.68 40.79
N SER A 750 10.29 15.78 40.17
CA SER A 750 10.34 15.92 38.70
C SER A 750 11.19 17.12 38.32
N PHE A 751 12.50 17.03 38.47
CA PHE A 751 13.46 17.91 37.77
C PHE A 751 14.75 17.12 37.59
N PHE A 752 14.78 16.32 36.52
CA PHE A 752 15.93 15.91 35.69
C PHE A 752 15.40 14.82 34.73
N GLY A 753 14.56 15.24 33.79
CA GLY A 753 14.35 14.51 32.55
C GLY A 753 15.15 15.24 31.48
N PHE A 754 16.08 14.53 30.84
CA PHE A 754 16.77 15.02 29.64
C PHE A 754 15.72 15.32 28.56
N GLY A 755 15.40 16.60 28.40
CA GLY A 755 14.60 17.10 27.31
C GLY A 755 15.48 17.39 26.10
N SER A 756 15.37 16.53 25.09
CA SER A 756 15.65 16.87 23.70
C SER A 756 14.80 18.08 23.30
N LEU A 757 15.44 19.23 23.10
CA LEU A 757 14.80 20.43 22.56
C LEU A 757 14.63 20.29 21.04
N SER A 758 13.43 19.92 20.61
CA SER A 758 12.94 20.17 19.26
C SER A 758 12.25 21.54 19.24
N PHE A 759 12.75 22.43 18.37
CA PHE A 759 12.25 23.78 18.17
C PHE A 759 11.16 23.76 17.08
N THR A 760 9.91 24.06 17.42
CA THR A 760 8.88 24.45 16.46
C THR A 760 8.21 25.72 16.95
N GLY A 761 8.43 26.81 16.22
CA GLY A 761 7.70 28.07 16.40
C GLY A 761 6.39 28.07 15.63
N ARG A 762 5.39 28.74 16.21
CA ARG A 762 4.27 29.48 15.59
C ARG A 762 3.88 30.49 16.68
N GLY A 763 3.81 31.80 16.46
CA GLY A 763 3.26 32.50 15.30
C GLY A 763 1.99 33.18 15.80
N GLU A 764 2.09 34.47 16.17
CA GLU A 764 0.93 35.34 16.36
C GLU A 764 0.64 36.05 15.03
N GLY A 765 -0.61 35.96 14.60
CA GLY A 765 -1.15 36.41 13.32
C GLY A 765 -2.33 35.53 12.92
#